data_AF-A0A5C5XBB8-F1
#
_entry.id   AF-A0A5C5XBB8-F1
#
_cell.length_a   1.000
_cell.length_b   1.000
_cell.length_c   1.000
_cell.angle_alpha   90.00
_cell.angle_beta   90.00
_cell.angle_gamma   90.00
#
_symmetry.space_group_name_H-M   'P 1'
#
loop_
_entity.id
_entity.type
_entity.pdbx_description
1 polymer ?
#
loop_
_entity_poly.entity_id
_entity_poly.type
_entity_poly.pdbx_seq_one_letter_code
_entity_poly.pdbx_strand_id
1 'polypeptide(L)'
;MAFSDKSVDTHLNKSGVKTHDRGYSGTTNYGFIKGWSGEEAYSVLANSSDATVQIPGTMKPFSIATHPSPALSSVIGWHCPEARNVTITGTVQDAHTACGNGVTWTLEVRRGNTRESFASGVTKGNEVSSMGRFENVSVQAGDMIALVIGPGQGNHVCDLTAIELTIRDAEKEWDLAKDIVPDILAGNPHADRFGNRDVWYFFGEPETHGVTAAIPGQSLLALWRREKNAEARSRLALQVQQLLQQDFDSIPADSPNRTTHAQLLSFTGPLLASALRSARVVDDEESEFPYGIDSALFGKHPDGADVAATSLCVRAPSLIEVRLPASLIDGAEFIVQGRLHPTSGGEGSVQLQVTTTKPTATELRPGTYNSENLNGAWTSSMPSMAFEAPVLVHDGSAARQRFETAFYEFREIFPAAVCYTTIVPVDEVVTLTLFHREDKLLSRLMLDDKQHAKLDRLWAELHFVSRDSLTLVDAFEQIWEYSTQDGPNAPNGDKRLEPLREPIMRGADEFKKLQVDVQPLHVEAAIRFAEQAWRHPLTELEQQAMRELYQTLRIKGVAHEEAVRLLIARVLTSPAFLYRGELVEEGSKSNPVSNWELATRLSYFLWSSSPDEELRTVAASGRLHSSEVLVAQTRRMLQDGRVRRLATEFGCQWLHIRDLETLNEKSERHFPTFAGLRDEMQEEAVRFLMDMFQADRSVLSLLDADHSFMNAALAGHYGIELPGGDLPDNDWQRVEGLRARGRGGMLGFAATLAKQSGASRTSPILRGNWISEVVLGEKLPRPPKDVPILPEEAPEGLTERQLIERHSSDPNCARCHERIDHFGFALEGFDAIGRARSEDAAGLPIDTLAKLPGGGELNGIDGLRSYLLEQRREDFLRQFCRKLLGYALGRSVQLSDKPLLDDMLVQLNSHEYRVSTAIELIVLSPQFREIRGQE
;
A
#
# COMPACT_ATOMS: atom_id res chain seq x y z
N MET A 1 72.91 10.76 -3.03
CA MET A 1 72.80 10.25 -4.42
C MET A 1 71.88 11.22 -5.17
N ALA A 2 72.45 12.32 -5.67
CA ALA A 2 72.93 12.47 -7.06
C ALA A 2 71.74 12.52 -8.05
N PHE A 3 71.14 13.72 -8.14
CA PHE A 3 70.17 14.09 -9.16
C PHE A 3 70.93 14.40 -10.45
N SER A 4 70.65 13.66 -11.52
CA SER A 4 71.03 14.04 -12.88
C SER A 4 69.81 14.64 -13.59
N ASP A 5 70.08 15.76 -14.26
CA ASP A 5 69.35 16.36 -15.37
C ASP A 5 68.45 15.39 -16.15
N LYS A 6 67.21 15.82 -16.41
CA LYS A 6 66.45 15.33 -17.56
C LYS A 6 66.25 16.48 -18.53
N SER A 7 67.15 16.51 -19.51
CA SER A 7 66.97 17.13 -20.80
C SER A 7 65.70 16.62 -21.48
N VAL A 8 64.96 17.58 -22.00
CA VAL A 8 63.97 17.42 -23.05
C VAL A 8 64.67 16.86 -24.28
N ASP A 9 64.33 15.64 -24.71
CA ASP A 9 64.22 15.34 -26.13
C ASP A 9 63.43 14.03 -26.41
N THR A 10 62.42 14.20 -27.24
CA THR A 10 61.86 13.30 -28.25
C THR A 10 61.98 11.78 -28.06
N HIS A 11 60.88 11.16 -27.66
CA HIS A 11 60.47 9.86 -28.21
C HIS A 11 58.97 9.85 -28.52
N LEU A 12 58.63 10.47 -29.67
CA LEU A 12 57.66 9.88 -30.59
C LEU A 12 58.25 8.53 -31.03
N ASN A 13 57.79 7.43 -30.46
CA ASN A 13 57.87 6.15 -31.16
C ASN A 13 56.82 5.16 -30.64
N LYS A 14 55.81 4.96 -31.48
CA LYS A 14 55.27 3.65 -31.88
C LYS A 14 55.20 2.60 -30.76
N SER A 15 54.20 2.74 -29.91
CA SER A 15 53.64 1.60 -29.18
C SER A 15 52.11 1.69 -29.19
N GLY A 16 51.50 0.94 -30.11
CA GLY A 16 50.15 0.43 -29.92
C GLY A 16 48.98 1.38 -30.16
N VAL A 17 48.99 2.19 -31.23
CA VAL A 17 47.71 2.68 -31.78
C VAL A 17 46.97 1.46 -32.36
N LYS A 18 46.06 0.88 -31.58
CA LYS A 18 45.19 -0.18 -32.06
C LYS A 18 44.12 0.46 -32.94
N THR A 19 44.24 0.32 -34.26
CA THR A 19 43.08 0.42 -35.14
C THR A 19 42.16 -0.74 -34.80
N HIS A 20 41.10 -0.48 -34.04
CA HIS A 20 40.17 -1.51 -33.62
C HIS A 20 38.81 -1.29 -34.26
N ASP A 21 38.42 -2.26 -35.09
CA ASP A 21 37.04 -2.54 -35.52
C ASP A 21 36.23 -3.22 -34.38
N ARG A 22 36.59 -2.92 -33.12
CA ARG A 22 35.97 -3.51 -31.93
C ARG A 22 34.90 -2.57 -31.41
N GLY A 23 33.65 -2.94 -31.69
CA GLY A 23 32.48 -2.36 -31.05
C GLY A 23 32.59 -2.37 -29.53
N TYR A 24 32.04 -1.31 -28.93
CA TYR A 24 31.72 -1.27 -27.50
C TYR A 24 31.06 -2.59 -27.09
N SER A 25 31.63 -3.25 -26.10
CA SER A 25 31.12 -4.52 -25.58
C SER A 25 29.71 -4.31 -25.05
N GLY A 26 28.70 -4.69 -25.84
CA GLY A 26 27.29 -4.61 -25.46
C GLY A 26 26.30 -4.20 -26.56
N THR A 27 26.73 -3.78 -27.76
CA THR A 27 25.80 -3.33 -28.81
C THR A 27 26.30 -3.63 -30.23
N THR A 28 25.36 -3.79 -31.17
CA THR A 28 25.51 -4.10 -32.60
C THR A 28 26.69 -3.39 -33.27
N ASN A 29 27.62 -4.13 -33.89
CA ASN A 29 28.83 -3.53 -34.49
C ASN A 29 28.48 -2.86 -35.84
N TYR A 30 28.34 -1.53 -35.87
CA TYR A 30 28.09 -0.75 -37.08
C TYR A 30 29.40 -0.42 -37.80
N GLY A 31 29.71 -1.11 -38.91
CA GLY A 31 30.97 -0.90 -39.65
C GLY A 31 31.18 0.50 -40.29
N PHE A 32 30.16 1.36 -40.26
CA PHE A 32 30.21 2.76 -40.69
C PHE A 32 30.47 3.75 -39.54
N ILE A 33 30.48 3.28 -38.28
CA ILE A 33 30.91 4.08 -37.14
C ILE A 33 32.41 3.88 -36.99
N LYS A 34 33.18 4.91 -37.34
CA LYS A 34 34.64 4.88 -37.33
C LYS A 34 35.17 6.02 -36.49
N GLY A 35 36.36 5.85 -35.94
CA GLY A 35 36.98 6.90 -35.15
C GLY A 35 38.19 6.41 -34.38
N TRP A 36 38.69 7.29 -33.54
CA TRP A 36 39.85 7.05 -32.70
C TRP A 36 39.35 6.78 -31.28
N SER A 37 39.92 5.80 -30.59
CA SER A 37 39.60 5.49 -29.19
C SER A 37 40.81 4.85 -28.50
N GLY A 38 40.97 5.07 -27.19
CA GLY A 38 42.07 4.54 -26.40
C GLY A 38 41.94 4.88 -24.91
N GLU A 39 42.69 4.15 -24.06
CA GLU A 39 42.70 4.37 -22.59
C GLU A 39 43.11 5.81 -22.20
N GLU A 40 43.80 6.52 -23.11
CA GLU A 40 44.27 7.89 -22.94
C GLU A 40 43.60 8.92 -23.90
N ALA A 41 42.26 8.90 -23.97
CA ALA A 41 41.36 9.93 -24.54
C ALA A 41 41.70 10.49 -25.94
N TYR A 42 41.64 9.63 -26.96
CA TYR A 42 41.43 10.05 -28.36
C TYR A 42 39.99 9.80 -28.84
N SER A 43 39.05 9.59 -27.91
CA SER A 43 37.71 9.05 -28.17
C SER A 43 36.85 10.00 -29.00
N VAL A 44 37.07 10.03 -30.30
CA VAL A 44 36.32 10.81 -31.30
C VAL A 44 35.80 9.85 -32.34
N LEU A 45 34.48 9.82 -32.51
CA LEU A 45 33.74 8.90 -33.37
C LEU A 45 32.97 9.70 -34.42
N ALA A 46 32.92 9.18 -35.65
CA ALA A 46 32.14 9.70 -36.76
C ALA A 46 31.16 8.65 -37.27
N ASN A 47 29.94 9.09 -37.56
CA ASN A 47 28.92 8.30 -38.25
C ASN A 47 28.83 8.71 -39.71
N SER A 48 29.34 7.88 -40.63
CA SER A 48 29.32 8.16 -42.07
C SER A 48 28.06 7.67 -42.80
N SER A 49 27.08 7.13 -42.07
CA SER A 49 25.81 6.67 -42.63
C SER A 49 24.71 7.73 -42.58
N ASP A 50 23.63 7.45 -43.30
CA ASP A 50 22.35 8.15 -43.25
C ASP A 50 21.46 7.71 -42.07
N ALA A 51 21.92 6.76 -41.24
CA ALA A 51 21.16 6.21 -40.12
C ALA A 51 21.56 6.85 -38.77
N THR A 52 20.56 7.14 -37.94
CA THR A 52 20.77 7.37 -36.51
C THR A 52 21.05 6.03 -35.83
N VAL A 53 22.13 5.92 -35.07
CA VAL A 53 22.50 4.67 -34.39
C VAL A 53 22.75 4.88 -32.90
N GLN A 54 22.59 3.79 -32.13
CA GLN A 54 22.87 3.76 -30.70
C GLN A 54 24.22 3.09 -30.45
N ILE A 55 25.17 3.86 -29.93
CA ILE A 55 26.50 3.40 -29.52
C ILE A 55 26.79 3.93 -28.11
N PRO A 56 26.43 3.14 -27.09
CA PRO A 56 25.93 3.57 -25.78
C PRO A 56 25.06 4.86 -25.68
N GLY A 57 25.36 5.91 -26.44
CA GLY A 57 24.53 7.10 -26.68
C GLY A 57 24.11 7.24 -28.14
N THR A 58 23.30 8.26 -28.44
CA THR A 58 22.69 8.45 -29.77
C THR A 58 23.60 9.22 -30.73
N MET A 59 24.06 8.59 -31.82
CA MET A 59 24.76 9.28 -32.91
C MET A 59 23.83 9.58 -34.08
N LYS A 60 23.76 10.86 -34.46
CA LYS A 60 22.98 11.33 -35.63
C LYS A 60 23.67 10.92 -36.95
N PRO A 61 22.94 10.86 -38.08
CA PRO A 61 23.54 10.67 -39.41
C PRO A 61 24.58 11.74 -39.71
N PHE A 62 25.66 11.39 -40.41
CA PHE A 62 26.73 12.30 -40.81
C PHE A 62 27.27 13.23 -39.69
N SER A 63 27.46 12.70 -38.47
CA SER A 63 27.82 13.48 -37.28
C SER A 63 29.09 13.00 -36.58
N ILE A 64 29.63 13.84 -35.69
CA ILE A 64 30.81 13.55 -34.87
C ILE A 64 30.46 13.67 -33.40
N ALA A 65 30.99 12.75 -32.59
CA ALA A 65 30.90 12.79 -31.15
C ALA A 65 32.22 12.45 -30.47
N THR A 66 32.43 12.92 -29.25
CA THR A 66 33.60 12.60 -28.44
C THR A 66 33.23 12.18 -27.02
N HIS A 67 34.14 11.52 -26.31
CA HIS A 67 33.92 11.11 -24.92
C HIS A 67 35.19 11.36 -24.09
N PRO A 68 35.14 12.13 -22.98
CA PRO A 68 36.30 12.34 -22.12
C PRO A 68 36.67 11.07 -21.33
N SER A 69 37.83 11.06 -20.66
CA SER A 69 38.19 10.03 -19.67
C SER A 69 38.27 10.65 -18.27
N PRO A 70 38.33 9.86 -17.18
CA PRO A 70 38.38 10.43 -15.84
C PRO A 70 39.67 11.22 -15.55
N ALA A 71 40.74 10.99 -16.32
CA ALA A 71 42.03 11.65 -16.12
C ALA A 71 42.43 12.60 -17.26
N LEU A 72 41.75 12.57 -18.40
CA LEU A 72 42.09 13.38 -19.58
C LEU A 72 40.83 13.98 -20.22
N SER A 73 40.91 15.27 -20.54
CA SER A 73 39.98 15.97 -21.43
C SER A 73 40.24 15.60 -22.89
N SER A 74 39.18 15.49 -23.70
CA SER A 74 39.24 15.26 -25.15
C SER A 74 39.26 16.58 -25.92
N VAL A 75 40.23 16.79 -26.80
CA VAL A 75 40.44 18.05 -27.52
C VAL A 75 40.28 17.87 -29.01
N ILE A 76 39.42 18.72 -29.61
CA ILE A 76 39.29 18.88 -31.06
C ILE A 76 39.88 20.24 -31.45
N GLY A 77 40.97 20.22 -32.21
CA GLY A 77 41.70 21.41 -32.64
C GLY A 77 41.59 21.67 -34.14
N TRP A 78 41.30 22.91 -34.52
CA TRP A 78 41.51 23.42 -35.88
C TRP A 78 42.77 24.27 -35.93
N HIS A 79 43.73 23.85 -36.73
CA HIS A 79 45.00 24.54 -36.92
C HIS A 79 44.91 25.47 -38.12
N CYS A 80 45.24 26.75 -37.92
CA CYS A 80 45.13 27.76 -38.95
C CYS A 80 46.22 27.58 -40.02
N PRO A 81 45.86 27.24 -41.28
CA PRO A 81 46.85 26.97 -42.32
C PRO A 81 47.56 28.25 -42.81
N GLU A 82 46.89 29.39 -42.72
CA GLU A 82 47.44 30.69 -43.13
C GLU A 82 46.68 31.82 -42.40
N ALA A 83 47.39 32.88 -42.02
CA ALA A 83 46.86 33.96 -41.18
C ALA A 83 45.59 34.60 -41.77
N ARG A 84 44.53 34.71 -40.96
CA ARG A 84 43.21 35.20 -41.37
C ARG A 84 42.35 35.63 -40.19
N ASN A 85 41.26 36.32 -40.48
CA ASN A 85 40.20 36.57 -39.51
C ASN A 85 39.04 35.61 -39.78
N VAL A 86 38.60 34.90 -38.75
CA VAL A 86 37.54 33.90 -38.86
C VAL A 86 36.33 34.24 -38.00
N THR A 87 35.19 33.70 -38.41
CA THR A 87 33.99 33.59 -37.60
C THR A 87 33.88 32.15 -37.10
N ILE A 88 33.68 31.98 -35.79
CA ILE A 88 33.55 30.66 -35.15
C ILE A 88 32.13 30.50 -34.64
N THR A 89 31.49 29.38 -34.99
CA THR A 89 30.17 28.98 -34.49
C THR A 89 30.16 27.49 -34.21
N GLY A 90 29.48 27.06 -33.16
CA GLY A 90 29.34 25.64 -32.87
C GLY A 90 28.32 25.33 -31.78
N THR A 91 28.01 24.05 -31.63
CA THR A 91 27.16 23.52 -30.57
C THR A 91 27.78 22.28 -29.94
N VAL A 92 27.50 22.08 -28.66
CA VAL A 92 27.86 20.90 -27.88
C VAL A 92 26.58 20.32 -27.29
N GLN A 93 26.37 19.03 -27.47
CA GLN A 93 25.18 18.33 -26.96
C GLN A 93 25.59 16.99 -26.36
N ASP A 94 25.12 16.69 -25.16
CA ASP A 94 25.28 15.36 -24.56
C ASP A 94 24.37 14.36 -25.30
N ALA A 95 24.97 13.28 -25.80
CA ALA A 95 24.35 12.28 -26.63
C ALA A 95 23.76 11.11 -25.83
N HIS A 96 23.97 11.04 -24.51
CA HIS A 96 23.28 10.09 -23.65
C HIS A 96 22.07 10.75 -23.00
N THR A 97 20.89 10.42 -23.51
CA THR A 97 19.63 11.02 -23.03
C THR A 97 19.08 10.39 -21.76
N ALA A 98 19.65 9.26 -21.30
CA ALA A 98 19.12 8.44 -20.20
C ALA A 98 20.01 8.40 -18.94
N CYS A 99 21.29 8.76 -19.04
CA CYS A 99 22.26 8.74 -17.95
C CYS A 99 23.41 9.72 -18.23
N GLY A 100 24.14 10.12 -17.20
CA GLY A 100 25.24 11.08 -17.29
C GLY A 100 25.05 12.26 -16.35
N ASN A 101 26.14 12.80 -15.82
CA ASN A 101 26.12 14.06 -15.08
C ASN A 101 26.50 15.27 -15.94
N GLY A 102 26.72 15.04 -17.24
CA GLY A 102 26.99 16.05 -18.25
C GLY A 102 28.48 16.29 -18.43
N VAL A 103 28.84 17.06 -19.45
CA VAL A 103 30.23 17.37 -19.78
C VAL A 103 30.56 18.84 -19.57
N THR A 104 31.82 19.11 -19.22
CA THR A 104 32.37 20.47 -19.29
C THR A 104 32.95 20.70 -20.69
N TRP A 105 32.83 21.92 -21.20
CA TRP A 105 33.44 22.29 -22.48
C TRP A 105 34.09 23.67 -22.40
N THR A 106 35.21 23.86 -23.12
CA THR A 106 35.90 25.14 -23.25
C THR A 106 36.37 25.36 -24.70
N LEU A 107 36.05 26.51 -25.28
CA LEU A 107 36.57 26.99 -26.54
C LEU A 107 37.72 27.98 -26.29
N GLU A 108 38.91 27.69 -26.81
CA GLU A 108 40.10 28.50 -26.61
C GLU A 108 40.96 28.63 -27.87
N VAL A 109 41.80 29.68 -27.93
CA VAL A 109 42.87 29.81 -28.91
C VAL A 109 44.22 29.58 -28.23
N ARG A 110 45.00 28.68 -28.82
CA ARG A 110 46.34 28.31 -28.37
C ARG A 110 47.38 28.99 -29.28
N ARG A 111 48.28 29.75 -28.66
CA ARG A 111 49.43 30.41 -29.31
C ARG A 111 50.71 29.99 -28.59
N GLY A 112 51.40 28.97 -29.08
CA GLY A 112 52.52 28.33 -28.38
C GLY A 112 52.12 27.84 -26.98
N ASN A 113 52.84 28.26 -25.93
CA ASN A 113 52.53 27.90 -24.54
C ASN A 113 51.44 28.78 -23.90
N THR A 114 50.83 29.70 -24.65
CA THR A 114 49.77 30.57 -24.14
C THR A 114 48.39 30.07 -24.59
N ARG A 115 47.46 30.02 -23.63
CA ARG A 115 46.06 29.65 -23.84
C ARG A 115 45.18 30.85 -23.52
N GLU A 116 44.29 31.20 -24.45
CA GLU A 116 43.27 32.24 -24.29
C GLU A 116 41.88 31.63 -24.44
N SER A 117 41.10 31.59 -23.36
CA SER A 117 39.74 31.03 -23.38
C SER A 117 38.72 32.07 -23.83
N PHE A 118 37.83 31.69 -24.76
CA PHE A 118 36.74 32.53 -25.27
C PHE A 118 35.39 32.22 -24.64
N ALA A 119 35.08 30.94 -24.46
CA ALA A 119 33.85 30.50 -23.81
C ALA A 119 34.07 29.16 -23.12
N SER A 120 33.32 28.92 -22.05
CA SER A 120 33.28 27.64 -21.36
C SER A 120 31.88 27.41 -20.80
N GLY A 121 31.46 26.16 -20.70
CA GLY A 121 30.15 25.82 -20.17
C GLY A 121 30.06 24.37 -19.70
N VAL A 122 28.88 24.02 -19.20
CA VAL A 122 28.51 22.66 -18.84
C VAL A 122 27.23 22.31 -19.59
N THR A 123 27.19 21.15 -20.23
CA THR A 123 25.99 20.63 -20.89
C THR A 123 25.60 19.31 -20.27
N LYS A 124 24.30 19.09 -20.05
CA LYS A 124 23.77 17.87 -19.47
C LYS A 124 22.49 17.44 -20.17
N GLY A 125 22.41 16.17 -20.55
CA GLY A 125 21.22 15.62 -21.22
C GLY A 125 20.97 16.24 -22.59
N ASN A 126 19.75 16.07 -23.11
CA ASN A 126 19.43 16.35 -24.52
C ASN A 126 19.40 17.85 -24.91
N GLU A 127 19.89 18.76 -24.06
CA GLU A 127 19.93 20.19 -24.30
C GLU A 127 21.17 20.58 -25.14
N VAL A 128 20.93 21.26 -26.26
CA VAL A 128 22.00 21.74 -27.15
C VAL A 128 22.55 23.04 -26.59
N SER A 129 23.81 23.04 -26.14
CA SER A 129 24.51 24.27 -25.73
C SER A 129 25.17 24.93 -26.93
N SER A 130 24.79 26.17 -27.21
CA SER A 130 25.45 26.98 -28.24
C SER A 130 26.73 27.58 -27.67
N MET A 131 27.84 27.44 -28.40
CA MET A 131 29.11 28.08 -28.03
C MET A 131 29.07 29.61 -28.19
N GLY A 132 28.05 30.14 -28.87
CA GLY A 132 28.00 31.51 -29.35
C GLY A 132 28.63 31.70 -30.73
N ARG A 133 28.58 32.93 -31.24
CA ARG A 133 29.16 33.33 -32.54
C ARG A 133 30.26 34.37 -32.29
N PHE A 134 31.50 34.03 -32.60
CA PHE A 134 32.65 34.91 -32.42
C PHE A 134 33.13 35.42 -33.77
N GLU A 135 32.93 36.70 -34.05
CA GLU A 135 33.30 37.33 -35.32
C GLU A 135 34.67 38.00 -35.25
N ASN A 136 35.37 38.07 -36.39
CA ASN A 136 36.68 38.72 -36.54
C ASN A 136 37.77 38.21 -35.58
N VAL A 137 37.76 36.91 -35.25
CA VAL A 137 38.82 36.30 -34.44
C VAL A 137 40.09 36.22 -35.29
N SER A 138 41.12 36.98 -34.90
CA SER A 138 42.39 37.00 -35.61
C SER A 138 43.27 35.82 -35.21
N VAL A 139 43.58 34.97 -36.19
CA VAL A 139 44.42 33.78 -36.05
C VAL A 139 45.60 33.86 -37.03
N GLN A 140 46.80 33.57 -36.54
CA GLN A 140 48.01 33.50 -37.37
C GLN A 140 48.22 32.08 -37.89
N ALA A 141 49.03 31.93 -38.95
CA ALA A 141 49.48 30.61 -39.39
C ALA A 141 50.19 29.90 -38.22
N GLY A 142 49.70 28.72 -37.83
CA GLY A 142 50.21 28.01 -36.65
C GLY A 142 49.35 28.11 -35.38
N ASP A 143 48.40 29.06 -35.32
CA ASP A 143 47.48 29.16 -34.18
C ASP A 143 46.44 28.03 -34.24
N MET A 144 46.02 27.53 -33.08
CA MET A 144 44.99 26.49 -32.97
C MET A 144 43.76 27.01 -32.25
N ILE A 145 42.58 26.83 -32.84
CA ILE A 145 41.29 26.94 -32.17
C ILE A 145 40.97 25.56 -31.60
N ALA A 146 40.91 25.42 -30.28
CA ALA A 146 40.70 24.16 -29.59
C ALA A 146 39.36 24.16 -28.83
N LEU A 147 38.57 23.11 -29.04
CA LEU A 147 37.43 22.76 -28.20
C LEU A 147 37.82 21.61 -27.27
N VAL A 148 37.88 21.89 -25.98
CA VAL A 148 38.27 20.95 -24.91
C VAL A 148 36.99 20.46 -24.23
N ILE A 149 36.78 19.14 -24.19
CA ILE A 149 35.64 18.48 -23.53
C ILE A 149 36.16 17.63 -22.37
N GLY A 150 35.74 17.97 -21.14
CA GLY A 150 36.17 17.31 -19.91
C GLY A 150 35.04 16.63 -19.14
N PRO A 151 35.35 15.71 -18.22
CA PRO A 151 34.35 15.01 -17.41
C PRO A 151 33.58 15.98 -16.52
N GLY A 152 32.25 15.89 -16.49
CA GLY A 152 31.44 16.68 -15.56
C GLY A 152 31.71 16.25 -14.13
N GLN A 153 32.11 17.17 -13.25
CA GLN A 153 32.35 16.87 -11.83
C GLN A 153 33.26 15.64 -11.58
N GLY A 154 34.23 15.38 -12.47
CA GLY A 154 35.16 14.23 -12.37
C GLY A 154 34.55 12.86 -12.70
N ASN A 155 33.31 12.80 -13.20
CA ASN A 155 32.69 11.60 -13.74
C ASN A 155 32.65 11.68 -15.26
N HIS A 156 32.83 10.53 -15.92
CA HIS A 156 32.87 10.39 -17.37
C HIS A 156 31.87 9.33 -17.85
N VAL A 157 31.07 8.74 -16.96
CA VAL A 157 30.15 7.65 -17.32
C VAL A 157 28.93 8.24 -18.04
N CYS A 158 28.66 7.75 -19.24
CA CYS A 158 27.60 8.24 -20.14
C CYS A 158 27.84 9.66 -20.68
N ASP A 159 29.07 10.03 -21.04
CA ASP A 159 29.42 11.41 -21.47
C ASP A 159 29.77 11.54 -22.97
N LEU A 160 29.23 10.66 -23.82
CA LEU A 160 29.34 10.81 -25.27
C LEU A 160 28.70 12.13 -25.67
N THR A 161 29.45 12.99 -26.35
CA THR A 161 29.11 14.37 -26.62
C THR A 161 29.14 14.64 -28.12
N ALA A 162 27.99 14.94 -28.71
CA ALA A 162 27.88 15.35 -30.10
C ALA A 162 28.37 16.79 -30.29
N ILE A 163 29.16 17.02 -31.35
CA ILE A 163 29.82 18.30 -31.63
C ILE A 163 29.52 18.77 -33.04
N GLU A 164 29.13 20.03 -33.15
CA GLU A 164 29.09 20.77 -34.41
C GLU A 164 30.02 21.97 -34.28
N LEU A 165 30.98 22.12 -35.20
CA LEU A 165 31.91 23.24 -35.23
C LEU A 165 32.13 23.70 -36.66
N THR A 166 31.89 24.99 -36.90
CA THR A 166 32.10 25.65 -38.18
C THR A 166 32.99 26.88 -37.98
N ILE A 167 34.05 26.94 -38.77
CA ILE A 167 34.98 28.07 -38.83
C ILE A 167 34.92 28.62 -40.24
N ARG A 168 34.67 29.92 -40.37
CA ARG A 168 34.42 30.54 -41.68
C ARG A 168 35.17 31.85 -41.83
N ASP A 169 35.84 32.03 -42.96
CA ASP A 169 36.33 33.33 -43.41
C ASP A 169 35.46 33.88 -44.56
N ALA A 170 35.94 34.91 -45.26
CA ALA A 170 35.20 35.52 -46.36
C ALA A 170 35.03 34.59 -47.59
N GLU A 171 35.94 33.63 -47.79
CA GLU A 171 36.04 32.80 -48.99
C GLU A 171 35.77 31.31 -48.75
N LYS A 172 36.09 30.79 -47.56
CA LYS A 172 36.09 29.37 -47.21
C LYS A 172 35.37 29.11 -45.89
N GLU A 173 34.79 27.92 -45.81
CA GLU A 173 34.12 27.38 -44.62
C GLU A 173 34.71 26.00 -44.31
N TRP A 174 35.33 25.88 -43.14
CA TRP A 174 35.73 24.61 -42.54
C TRP A 174 34.60 24.16 -41.63
N ASP A 175 34.06 22.98 -41.91
CA ASP A 175 32.97 22.38 -41.16
C ASP A 175 33.44 21.01 -40.72
N LEU A 176 33.49 20.83 -39.39
CA LEU A 176 34.08 19.66 -38.77
C LEU A 176 33.47 18.35 -39.29
N ALA A 177 32.13 18.27 -39.35
CA ALA A 177 31.46 17.06 -39.81
C ALA A 177 31.74 16.79 -41.29
N LYS A 178 31.58 17.79 -42.15
CA LYS A 178 31.78 17.63 -43.60
C LYS A 178 33.25 17.37 -43.99
N ASP A 179 34.23 17.85 -43.21
CA ASP A 179 35.66 17.60 -43.47
C ASP A 179 36.10 16.20 -43.01
N ILE A 180 35.53 15.70 -41.91
CA ILE A 180 36.07 14.54 -41.19
C ILE A 180 35.23 13.28 -41.37
N VAL A 181 33.90 13.37 -41.38
CA VAL A 181 33.00 12.21 -41.42
C VAL A 181 33.25 11.26 -42.60
N PRO A 182 33.55 11.73 -43.83
CA PRO A 182 33.76 10.83 -44.97
C PRO A 182 34.87 9.80 -44.74
N ASP A 183 35.95 10.17 -44.04
CA ASP A 183 37.07 9.26 -43.72
C ASP A 183 37.88 9.70 -42.49
N ILE A 184 37.30 9.67 -41.30
CA ILE A 184 37.96 10.08 -40.05
C ILE A 184 39.29 9.34 -39.77
N LEU A 185 39.51 8.18 -40.39
CA LEU A 185 40.72 7.36 -40.22
C LEU A 185 41.83 7.72 -41.23
N ALA A 186 41.62 8.69 -42.14
CA ALA A 186 42.61 9.10 -43.12
C ALA A 186 43.92 9.63 -42.47
N GLY A 187 43.83 10.20 -41.28
CA GLY A 187 44.99 10.65 -40.50
C GLY A 187 44.62 11.49 -39.27
N ASN A 188 45.58 11.67 -38.38
CA ASN A 188 45.54 12.65 -37.29
C ASN A 188 46.96 13.27 -37.16
N PRO A 189 47.18 14.51 -37.62
CA PRO A 189 46.17 15.44 -38.09
C PRO A 189 45.48 15.01 -39.38
N HIS A 190 44.22 15.40 -39.51
CA HIS A 190 43.37 15.15 -40.66
C HIS A 190 43.36 16.36 -41.58
N ALA A 191 43.37 16.09 -42.89
CA ALA A 191 43.32 17.13 -43.92
C ALA A 191 41.95 17.82 -43.97
N ASP A 192 41.90 19.07 -44.43
CA ASP A 192 40.63 19.68 -44.82
C ASP A 192 40.23 19.28 -46.26
N ARG A 193 38.97 19.58 -46.65
CA ARG A 193 38.52 19.33 -48.03
C ARG A 193 39.16 20.23 -49.09
N PHE A 194 39.95 21.23 -48.67
CA PHE A 194 40.65 22.16 -49.57
C PHE A 194 42.08 21.71 -49.87
N GLY A 195 42.50 20.55 -49.36
CA GLY A 195 43.79 19.92 -49.65
C GLY A 195 44.92 20.31 -48.68
N ASN A 196 44.62 21.05 -47.61
CA ASN A 196 45.59 21.33 -46.54
C ASN A 196 45.72 20.09 -45.66
N ARG A 197 46.94 19.56 -45.49
CA ARG A 197 47.16 18.23 -44.90
C ARG A 197 46.99 18.18 -43.38
N ASP A 198 47.30 19.28 -42.69
CA ASP A 198 47.45 19.31 -41.24
C ASP A 198 46.50 20.36 -40.61
N VAL A 199 45.18 20.13 -40.72
CA VAL A 199 44.16 21.11 -40.28
C VAL A 199 43.44 20.67 -39.02
N TRP A 200 42.90 19.46 -38.98
CA TRP A 200 42.09 18.99 -37.85
C TRP A 200 42.89 18.04 -36.96
N TYR A 201 42.98 18.32 -35.67
CA TYR A 201 43.74 17.56 -34.68
C TYR A 201 42.81 17.00 -33.61
N PHE A 202 43.04 15.76 -33.20
CA PHE A 202 42.32 15.09 -32.11
C PHE A 202 43.31 14.59 -31.07
N PHE A 203 43.22 15.01 -29.80
CA PHE A 203 44.14 14.54 -28.76
C PHE A 203 43.58 14.70 -27.35
N GLY A 204 44.11 13.92 -26.41
CA GLY A 204 43.80 14.04 -24.98
C GLY A 204 44.80 14.93 -24.23
N GLU A 205 44.35 15.61 -23.18
CA GLU A 205 45.25 16.32 -22.24
C GLU A 205 44.85 16.12 -20.77
N PRO A 206 45.81 16.09 -19.81
CA PRO A 206 45.49 15.83 -18.40
C PRO A 206 44.49 16.80 -17.81
N GLU A 207 43.48 16.23 -17.14
CA GLU A 207 42.50 16.99 -16.39
C GLU A 207 43.21 17.66 -15.20
N THR A 208 43.41 18.97 -15.29
CA THR A 208 44.09 19.74 -14.25
C THR A 208 43.06 20.35 -13.32
N HIS A 209 42.74 19.66 -12.21
CA HIS A 209 41.92 20.16 -11.09
C HIS A 209 42.64 21.20 -10.20
N GLY A 210 43.47 22.03 -10.82
CA GLY A 210 44.10 23.16 -10.17
C GLY A 210 43.95 24.35 -11.09
N VAL A 211 43.74 25.54 -10.52
CA VAL A 211 43.85 26.80 -11.24
C VAL A 211 45.19 26.75 -11.95
N THR A 212 45.17 26.49 -13.27
CA THR A 212 46.36 26.66 -14.10
C THR A 212 46.93 28.02 -13.70
N ALA A 213 48.26 28.18 -13.69
CA ALA A 213 48.91 29.47 -13.47
C ALA A 213 48.60 30.48 -14.61
N ALA A 214 47.37 30.44 -15.13
CA ALA A 214 46.67 31.47 -15.83
C ALA A 214 46.63 32.69 -14.92
N ILE A 215 47.40 33.69 -15.33
CA ILE A 215 47.32 35.03 -14.75
C ILE A 215 45.89 35.49 -15.01
N PRO A 216 45.07 35.73 -13.96
CA PRO A 216 43.69 36.15 -14.14
C PRO A 216 43.64 37.38 -15.06
N GLY A 217 42.81 37.35 -16.10
CA GLY A 217 42.92 38.29 -17.23
C GLY A 217 42.83 39.79 -16.88
N GLN A 218 42.34 40.11 -15.69
CA GLN A 218 42.20 41.48 -15.15
C GLN A 218 43.12 41.77 -13.94
N SER A 219 44.03 40.87 -13.56
CA SER A 219 44.99 41.15 -12.48
C SER A 219 45.99 42.23 -12.90
N LEU A 220 46.59 42.91 -11.92
CA LEU A 220 47.65 43.90 -12.16
C LEU A 220 48.80 43.30 -12.97
N LEU A 221 49.12 42.02 -12.73
CA LEU A 221 50.13 41.29 -13.49
C LEU A 221 49.70 41.01 -14.95
N ALA A 222 48.42 40.71 -15.22
CA ALA A 222 47.90 40.55 -16.58
C ALA A 222 47.85 41.88 -17.33
N LEU A 223 47.40 42.96 -16.68
CA LEU A 223 47.37 44.30 -17.24
C LEU A 223 48.78 44.78 -17.56
N TRP A 224 49.74 44.58 -16.65
CA TRP A 224 51.16 44.88 -16.87
C TRP A 224 51.74 44.17 -18.09
N ARG A 225 51.32 42.92 -18.36
CA ARG A 225 51.77 42.14 -19.52
C ARG A 225 51.17 42.61 -20.84
N ARG A 226 49.94 43.12 -20.86
CA ARG A 226 49.22 43.54 -22.08
C ARG A 226 49.52 44.98 -22.48
N GLU A 227 49.98 45.81 -21.55
CA GLU A 227 50.25 47.23 -21.78
C GLU A 227 51.45 47.45 -22.72
N LYS A 228 51.24 48.24 -23.78
CA LYS A 228 52.26 48.56 -24.80
C LYS A 228 52.92 49.92 -24.54
N ASN A 229 52.28 50.82 -23.81
CA ASN A 229 52.86 52.12 -23.44
C ASN A 229 53.86 51.97 -22.28
N ALA A 230 55.10 52.43 -22.48
CA ALA A 230 56.21 52.23 -21.53
C ALA A 230 55.99 52.90 -20.15
N GLU A 231 55.39 54.09 -20.11
CA GLU A 231 55.09 54.80 -18.85
C GLU A 231 53.97 54.13 -18.07
N ALA A 232 52.90 53.70 -18.75
CA ALA A 232 51.81 52.97 -18.13
C ALA A 232 52.30 51.62 -17.57
N ARG A 233 53.17 50.93 -18.30
CA ARG A 233 53.77 49.65 -17.88
C ARG A 233 54.66 49.79 -16.64
N SER A 234 55.43 50.87 -16.50
CA SER A 234 56.24 51.09 -15.29
C SER A 234 55.38 51.34 -14.05
N ARG A 235 54.27 52.08 -14.17
CA ARG A 235 53.31 52.29 -13.06
C ARG A 235 52.67 50.98 -12.59
N LEU A 236 52.27 50.11 -13.53
CA LEU A 236 51.69 48.81 -13.20
C LEU A 236 52.69 47.89 -12.46
N ALA A 237 53.99 47.95 -12.78
CA ALA A 237 55.01 47.17 -12.07
C ALA A 237 55.13 47.55 -10.59
N LEU A 238 55.11 48.84 -10.27
CA LEU A 238 55.11 49.34 -8.89
C LEU A 238 53.87 48.86 -8.11
N GLN A 239 52.71 48.82 -8.75
CA GLN A 239 51.49 48.32 -8.14
C GLN A 239 51.54 46.80 -7.87
N VAL A 240 52.19 46.02 -8.73
CA VAL A 240 52.44 44.58 -8.48
C VAL A 240 53.38 44.38 -7.30
N GLN A 241 54.42 45.21 -7.17
CA GLN A 241 55.31 45.14 -6.00
C GLN A 241 54.57 45.47 -4.70
N GLN A 242 53.74 46.51 -4.70
CA GLN A 242 52.91 46.87 -3.55
C GLN A 242 51.93 45.74 -3.18
N LEU A 243 51.34 45.08 -4.18
CA LEU A 243 50.46 43.93 -3.95
C LEU A 243 51.18 42.83 -3.16
N LEU A 244 52.44 42.50 -3.50
CA LEU A 244 53.21 41.44 -2.82
C LEU A 244 53.65 41.77 -1.39
N GLN A 245 53.51 43.02 -0.96
CA GLN A 245 53.87 43.47 0.38
C GLN A 245 52.65 43.67 1.28
N GLN A 246 51.44 43.48 0.75
CA GLN A 246 50.20 43.61 1.50
C GLN A 246 49.90 42.33 2.29
N ASP A 247 49.25 42.48 3.46
CA ASP A 247 48.73 41.32 4.18
C ASP A 247 47.65 40.62 3.34
N PHE A 248 47.72 39.28 3.27
CA PHE A 248 46.82 38.50 2.40
C PHE A 248 45.34 38.80 2.64
N ASP A 249 44.95 38.98 3.90
CA ASP A 249 43.57 39.24 4.29
C ASP A 249 43.10 40.67 3.97
N SER A 250 44.03 41.59 3.71
CA SER A 250 43.71 42.96 3.28
C SER A 250 43.32 43.05 1.79
N ILE A 251 43.60 42.00 1.01
CA ILE A 251 43.25 41.94 -0.41
C ILE A 251 41.83 41.37 -0.54
N PRO A 252 40.88 42.04 -1.23
CA PRO A 252 39.50 41.55 -1.36
C PRO A 252 39.43 40.11 -1.88
N ALA A 253 38.56 39.28 -1.28
CA ALA A 253 38.43 37.84 -1.59
C ALA A 253 38.24 37.56 -3.09
N ASP A 254 37.45 38.40 -3.74
CA ASP A 254 37.03 38.25 -5.14
C ASP A 254 38.02 38.92 -6.12
N SER A 255 39.09 39.53 -5.61
CA SER A 255 40.05 40.25 -6.44
C SER A 255 40.93 39.28 -7.22
N PRO A 256 41.08 39.47 -8.55
CA PRO A 256 42.07 38.74 -9.34
C PRO A 256 43.52 38.88 -8.81
N ASN A 257 43.78 39.94 -8.05
CA ASN A 257 45.06 40.17 -7.38
C ASN A 257 45.27 39.30 -6.14
N ARG A 258 44.21 38.87 -5.43
CA ARG A 258 44.33 37.97 -4.27
C ARG A 258 44.81 36.59 -4.68
N THR A 259 44.26 36.06 -5.77
CA THR A 259 44.72 34.80 -6.37
C THR A 259 46.19 34.90 -6.77
N THR A 260 46.57 36.01 -7.43
CA THR A 260 47.96 36.26 -7.84
C THR A 260 48.88 36.33 -6.63
N HIS A 261 48.46 36.97 -5.53
CA HIS A 261 49.21 37.07 -4.28
C HIS A 261 49.42 35.71 -3.59
N ALA A 262 48.34 34.94 -3.39
CA ALA A 262 48.39 33.61 -2.78
C ALA A 262 49.30 32.66 -3.56
N GLN A 263 49.21 32.67 -4.89
CA GLN A 263 50.06 31.83 -5.74
C GLN A 263 51.54 32.18 -5.58
N LEU A 264 51.89 33.47 -5.57
CA LEU A 264 53.28 33.92 -5.51
C LEU A 264 53.93 33.66 -4.15
N LEU A 265 53.18 33.77 -3.04
CA LEU A 265 53.71 33.61 -1.67
C LEU A 265 53.44 32.24 -1.02
N SER A 266 52.89 31.25 -1.74
CA SER A 266 52.80 29.88 -1.23
C SER A 266 54.18 29.27 -0.98
N PHE A 267 54.33 28.41 0.04
CA PHE A 267 55.52 27.60 0.32
C PHE A 267 55.95 26.72 -0.88
N THR A 268 54.99 26.31 -1.71
CA THR A 268 55.20 25.59 -2.97
C THR A 268 55.11 26.49 -4.21
N GLY A 269 54.90 27.79 -4.01
CA GLY A 269 54.76 28.80 -5.06
C GLY A 269 56.09 29.17 -5.75
N PRO A 270 56.03 29.84 -6.92
CA PRO A 270 57.20 30.08 -7.76
C PRO A 270 58.26 30.99 -7.11
N LEU A 271 57.93 31.78 -6.08
CA LEU A 271 58.92 32.61 -5.35
C LEU A 271 59.62 31.84 -4.21
N LEU A 272 58.89 31.06 -3.40
CA LEU A 272 59.41 30.48 -2.14
C LEU A 272 59.84 29.01 -2.24
N ALA A 273 59.40 28.26 -3.26
CA ALA A 273 59.64 26.82 -3.37
C ALA A 273 61.13 26.42 -3.38
N SER A 274 62.02 27.33 -3.77
CA SER A 274 63.48 27.09 -3.76
C SER A 274 64.09 27.16 -2.35
N ALA A 275 63.60 28.08 -1.50
CA ALA A 275 64.09 28.28 -0.13
C ALA A 275 63.72 27.10 0.79
N LEU A 276 62.52 26.53 0.61
CA LEU A 276 62.03 25.40 1.40
C LEU A 276 62.86 24.13 1.20
N ARG A 277 63.32 23.87 -0.04
CA ARG A 277 64.17 22.71 -0.37
C ARG A 277 65.56 22.77 0.27
N SER A 278 65.96 23.92 0.81
CA SER A 278 67.31 24.15 1.36
C SER A 278 67.35 24.26 2.89
N ALA A 279 66.22 24.12 3.60
CA ALA A 279 66.18 24.10 5.06
C ALA A 279 66.76 22.79 5.65
N ARG A 280 67.53 22.88 6.76
CA ARG A 280 68.02 21.73 7.54
C ARG A 280 67.33 21.68 8.91
N VAL A 281 67.02 20.47 9.38
CA VAL A 281 66.51 20.22 10.74
C VAL A 281 67.63 20.46 11.75
N VAL A 282 67.34 21.21 12.80
CA VAL A 282 68.24 21.43 13.95
C VAL A 282 67.60 20.72 15.14
N ASP A 283 68.29 19.74 15.71
CA ASP A 283 67.93 19.13 16.99
C ASP A 283 68.39 20.07 18.11
N ASP A 284 67.55 21.01 18.53
CA ASP A 284 67.72 21.68 19.82
C ASP A 284 66.63 21.19 20.77
N GLU A 285 67.07 20.71 21.92
CA GLU A 285 66.22 20.39 23.07
C GLU A 285 65.70 21.71 23.67
N GLU A 286 64.41 21.72 24.03
CA GLU A 286 63.64 22.87 24.55
C GLU A 286 63.28 23.95 23.52
N SER A 287 62.24 23.68 22.72
CA SER A 287 61.45 24.75 22.13
C SER A 287 59.97 24.60 22.49
N GLU A 288 59.43 25.58 23.20
CA GLU A 288 57.99 25.72 23.42
C GLU A 288 57.32 26.16 22.11
N PHE A 289 57.16 25.23 21.17
CA PHE A 289 56.35 25.48 19.97
C PHE A 289 54.91 24.98 20.18
N PRO A 290 53.88 25.77 19.78
CA PRO A 290 52.48 25.40 19.96
C PRO A 290 51.97 24.35 18.95
N TYR A 291 52.87 23.72 18.19
CA TYR A 291 52.58 22.77 17.12
C TYR A 291 53.27 21.43 17.39
N GLY A 292 52.59 20.31 17.13
CA GLY A 292 53.08 18.95 17.35
C GLY A 292 52.41 18.22 18.52
N ILE A 293 53.06 17.13 18.99
CA ILE A 293 52.70 16.35 20.19
C ILE A 293 53.83 16.53 21.19
N ASP A 294 53.49 16.69 22.48
CA ASP A 294 54.48 16.74 23.56
C ASP A 294 55.34 15.45 23.59
N SER A 295 56.65 15.61 23.37
CA SER A 295 57.62 14.52 23.35
C SER A 295 57.72 13.78 24.69
N ALA A 296 57.36 14.41 25.81
CA ALA A 296 57.40 13.80 27.13
C ALA A 296 56.37 12.68 27.34
N LEU A 297 55.34 12.61 26.49
CA LEU A 297 54.29 11.59 26.55
C LEU A 297 54.70 10.23 25.95
N PHE A 298 55.77 10.20 25.15
CA PHE A 298 56.22 8.98 24.50
C PHE A 298 57.08 8.11 25.43
N GLY A 299 57.03 6.79 25.24
CA GLY A 299 57.89 5.84 25.96
C GLY A 299 57.45 5.48 27.37
N LYS A 300 56.30 5.99 27.86
CA LYS A 300 55.81 5.73 29.23
C LYS A 300 54.41 5.10 29.25
N HIS A 301 54.23 4.06 30.06
CA HIS A 301 52.92 3.49 30.39
C HIS A 301 52.27 4.31 31.52
N PRO A 302 50.93 4.45 31.56
CA PRO A 302 50.23 5.23 32.61
C PRO A 302 50.45 4.76 34.06
N ASP A 303 50.93 3.54 34.28
CA ASP A 303 51.29 3.01 35.61
C ASP A 303 52.77 3.23 35.98
N GLY A 304 53.54 3.88 35.11
CA GLY A 304 54.96 4.16 35.29
C GLY A 304 55.93 3.13 34.71
N ALA A 305 55.46 2.05 34.08
CA ALA A 305 56.32 1.12 33.33
C ALA A 305 56.78 1.72 31.98
N ASP A 306 57.89 1.21 31.43
CA ASP A 306 58.39 1.65 30.12
C ASP A 306 57.59 1.01 28.96
N VAL A 307 57.34 1.80 27.91
CA VAL A 307 56.91 1.31 26.58
C VAL A 307 57.90 1.76 25.51
N ALA A 308 57.75 1.31 24.27
CA ALA A 308 58.65 1.72 23.19
C ALA A 308 58.70 3.27 23.07
N ALA A 309 59.90 3.83 22.88
CA ALA A 309 60.15 5.28 22.87
C ALA A 309 59.38 6.07 21.81
N THR A 310 58.81 5.38 20.81
CA THR A 310 57.96 5.97 19.75
C THR A 310 56.47 5.71 19.98
N SER A 311 56.09 5.06 21.07
CA SER A 311 54.71 4.72 21.41
C SER A 311 54.14 5.62 22.49
N LEU A 312 52.86 5.95 22.33
CA LEU A 312 52.05 6.66 23.30
C LEU A 312 51.08 5.67 23.95
N CYS A 313 51.14 5.51 25.27
CA CYS A 313 50.24 4.62 26.01
C CYS A 313 49.38 5.44 26.98
N VAL A 314 48.07 5.23 26.94
CA VAL A 314 47.08 6.04 27.67
C VAL A 314 46.02 5.15 28.31
N ARG A 315 45.42 5.63 29.40
CA ARG A 315 44.26 4.99 30.03
C ARG A 315 42.99 5.61 29.47
N ALA A 316 42.13 4.79 28.85
CA ALA A 316 40.85 5.25 28.34
C ALA A 316 39.86 5.61 29.49
N PRO A 317 39.01 6.64 29.31
CA PRO A 317 38.95 7.55 28.17
C PRO A 317 40.08 8.60 28.20
N SER A 318 40.62 8.95 27.02
CA SER A 318 41.70 9.92 26.87
C SER A 318 41.57 10.68 25.56
N LEU A 319 41.89 11.97 25.57
CA LEU A 319 41.94 12.83 24.38
C LEU A 319 43.38 13.28 24.11
N ILE A 320 43.87 13.04 22.90
CA ILE A 320 45.20 13.46 22.44
C ILE A 320 44.99 14.54 21.37
N GLU A 321 45.48 15.76 21.62
CA GLU A 321 45.35 16.90 20.70
C GLU A 321 46.66 17.12 19.93
N VAL A 322 46.59 17.28 18.61
CA VAL A 322 47.75 17.52 17.73
C VAL A 322 47.49 18.79 16.91
N ARG A 323 48.40 19.78 16.97
CA ARG A 323 48.28 21.04 16.22
C ARG A 323 49.32 21.10 15.12
N LEU A 324 48.92 21.30 13.86
CA LEU A 324 49.82 21.29 12.70
C LEU A 324 49.59 22.55 11.82
N PRO A 325 50.63 23.15 11.21
CA PRO A 325 50.46 24.29 10.30
C PRO A 325 49.77 23.90 8.98
N ALA A 326 48.61 24.51 8.69
CA ALA A 326 47.76 24.14 7.55
C ALA A 326 48.47 24.16 6.18
N SER A 327 49.31 25.17 5.93
CA SER A 327 50.05 25.30 4.66
C SER A 327 51.16 24.26 4.46
N LEU A 328 51.61 23.59 5.54
CA LEU A 328 52.63 22.55 5.49
C LEU A 328 52.03 21.19 5.14
N ILE A 329 50.78 20.97 5.53
CA ILE A 329 50.08 19.67 5.42
C ILE A 329 48.99 19.68 4.34
N ASP A 330 48.95 20.71 3.50
CA ASP A 330 48.00 20.81 2.40
C ASP A 330 48.18 19.62 1.44
N GLY A 331 47.13 18.79 1.32
CA GLY A 331 47.16 17.53 0.56
C GLY A 331 47.79 16.32 1.27
N ALA A 332 48.09 16.39 2.57
CA ALA A 332 48.62 15.25 3.35
C ALA A 332 47.53 14.43 4.06
N GLU A 333 47.79 13.15 4.32
CA GLU A 333 46.91 12.24 5.08
C GLU A 333 47.42 12.04 6.52
N PHE A 334 46.51 12.04 7.50
CA PHE A 334 46.83 11.80 8.91
C PHE A 334 46.38 10.40 9.36
N ILE A 335 47.34 9.52 9.61
CA ILE A 335 47.10 8.10 9.91
C ILE A 335 47.36 7.80 11.40
N VAL A 336 46.45 7.06 12.04
CA VAL A 336 46.56 6.65 13.45
C VAL A 336 46.37 5.14 13.59
N GLN A 337 47.22 4.49 14.38
CA GLN A 337 47.08 3.07 14.74
C GLN A 337 46.90 2.93 16.26
N GLY A 338 45.79 2.32 16.69
CA GLY A 338 45.48 2.05 18.09
C GLY A 338 45.31 0.56 18.36
N ARG A 339 45.72 0.10 19.56
CA ARG A 339 45.54 -1.28 20.03
C ARG A 339 45.36 -1.31 21.55
N LEU A 340 44.69 -2.35 22.05
CA LEU A 340 44.68 -2.64 23.48
C LEU A 340 46.07 -3.10 23.95
N HIS A 341 46.46 -2.66 25.15
CA HIS A 341 47.73 -3.08 25.72
C HIS A 341 47.65 -4.57 26.12
N PRO A 342 48.62 -5.43 25.73
CA PRO A 342 48.49 -6.88 25.83
C PRO A 342 48.19 -7.43 27.24
N THR A 343 48.66 -6.76 28.29
CA THR A 343 48.51 -7.23 29.68
C THR A 343 47.46 -6.44 30.47
N SER A 344 47.47 -5.12 30.37
CA SER A 344 46.55 -4.24 31.10
C SER A 344 45.20 -4.02 30.39
N GLY A 345 45.09 -4.41 29.11
CA GLY A 345 43.88 -4.28 28.29
C GLY A 345 43.13 -5.59 28.02
N GLY A 346 43.54 -6.72 28.61
CA GLY A 346 43.09 -8.07 28.25
C GLY A 346 41.57 -8.28 28.22
N GLU A 347 40.84 -7.76 29.22
CA GLU A 347 39.37 -7.83 29.30
C GLU A 347 38.67 -6.49 29.01
N GLY A 348 39.44 -5.51 28.54
CA GLY A 348 38.95 -4.19 28.21
C GLY A 348 38.30 -4.14 26.82
N SER A 349 37.49 -3.11 26.61
CA SER A 349 36.98 -2.72 25.30
C SER A 349 37.17 -1.23 25.12
N VAL A 350 37.69 -0.80 23.97
CA VAL A 350 37.87 0.64 23.67
C VAL A 350 37.32 0.98 22.31
N GLN A 351 36.73 2.16 22.19
CA GLN A 351 36.38 2.74 20.90
C GLN A 351 37.43 3.79 20.53
N LEU A 352 37.98 3.71 19.32
CA LEU A 352 38.97 4.66 18.81
C LEU A 352 38.31 5.61 17.81
N GLN A 353 38.70 6.88 17.89
CA GLN A 353 38.21 7.93 17.00
C GLN A 353 39.32 8.94 16.70
N VAL A 354 39.36 9.40 15.45
CA VAL A 354 40.22 10.51 14.99
C VAL A 354 39.33 11.60 14.45
N THR A 355 39.44 12.82 14.96
CA THR A 355 38.60 13.97 14.55
C THR A 355 39.45 15.20 14.26
N THR A 356 39.01 16.04 13.31
CA THR A 356 39.64 17.32 12.98
C THR A 356 39.18 18.46 13.91
N THR A 357 38.13 18.23 14.69
CA THR A 357 37.61 19.16 15.71
C THR A 357 37.67 18.52 17.08
N LYS A 358 37.94 19.35 18.10
CA LYS A 358 37.98 18.90 19.50
C LYS A 358 36.58 18.47 19.94
N PRO A 359 36.38 17.21 20.38
CA PRO A 359 35.06 16.75 20.81
C PRO A 359 34.65 17.43 22.12
N THR A 360 33.35 17.69 22.29
CA THR A 360 32.76 18.26 23.50
C THR A 360 32.75 17.31 24.70
N ALA A 361 32.73 15.99 24.45
CA ALA A 361 32.82 14.93 25.46
C ALA A 361 33.43 13.64 24.89
N THR A 362 34.04 12.83 25.75
CA THR A 362 34.56 11.49 25.43
C THR A 362 33.50 10.42 25.73
N GLU A 363 32.48 10.33 24.87
CA GLU A 363 31.38 9.36 24.98
C GLU A 363 31.41 8.35 23.81
N LEU A 364 30.72 7.21 23.98
CA LEU A 364 30.56 6.22 22.92
C LEU A 364 29.74 6.80 21.76
N ARG A 365 30.11 6.48 20.53
CA ARG A 365 29.40 6.92 19.32
C ARG A 365 28.98 5.75 18.45
N PRO A 366 27.79 5.81 17.80
CA PRO A 366 27.46 4.88 16.74
C PRO A 366 28.43 5.08 15.58
N GLY A 367 29.10 3.99 15.15
CA GLY A 367 29.92 4.01 13.94
C GLY A 367 29.03 3.94 12.70
N THR A 368 29.37 4.69 11.67
CA THR A 368 28.90 4.42 10.30
C THR A 368 29.83 3.38 9.67
N TYR A 369 29.35 2.75 8.59
CA TYR A 369 30.15 1.84 7.79
C TYR A 369 30.18 2.31 6.35
N ASN A 370 31.29 2.06 5.68
CA ASN A 370 31.43 2.15 4.23
C ASN A 370 31.62 0.73 3.70
N SER A 371 30.81 0.33 2.72
CA SER A 371 30.96 -0.94 2.01
C SER A 371 31.30 -0.68 0.56
N GLU A 372 32.42 -1.23 0.09
CA GLU A 372 32.69 -1.29 -1.35
C GLU A 372 31.93 -2.48 -1.95
N ASN A 373 30.91 -2.19 -2.76
CA ASN A 373 30.27 -3.23 -3.55
C ASN A 373 31.23 -3.65 -4.66
N LEU A 374 31.79 -4.86 -4.54
CA LEU A 374 32.44 -5.50 -5.68
C LEU A 374 31.35 -5.77 -6.73
N ASN A 375 31.49 -5.20 -7.92
CA ASN A 375 30.63 -5.52 -9.06
C ASN A 375 30.89 -6.99 -9.48
N GLY A 376 30.15 -7.91 -8.89
CA GLY A 376 30.18 -9.34 -9.18
C GLY A 376 28.84 -9.98 -8.84
N ALA A 377 28.50 -11.09 -9.52
CA ALA A 377 27.23 -11.80 -9.38
C ALA A 377 26.84 -12.05 -7.90
N TRP A 378 25.54 -12.25 -7.66
CA TRP A 378 24.79 -12.33 -6.39
C TRP A 378 25.44 -13.12 -5.23
N THR A 379 26.48 -13.90 -5.49
CA THR A 379 27.25 -14.69 -4.52
C THR A 379 28.68 -14.18 -4.30
N SER A 380 29.04 -12.98 -4.76
CA SER A 380 30.34 -12.36 -4.47
C SER A 380 30.44 -11.98 -2.98
N SER A 381 30.85 -12.99 -2.22
CA SER A 381 31.24 -13.05 -0.82
C SER A 381 31.59 -11.72 -0.17
N MET A 382 30.77 -11.33 0.83
CA MET A 382 31.02 -10.30 1.85
C MET A 382 31.74 -9.04 1.36
N PRO A 383 31.03 -7.95 1.01
CA PRO A 383 31.68 -6.68 0.67
C PRO A 383 32.61 -6.26 1.82
N SER A 384 33.79 -5.74 1.48
CA SER A 384 34.70 -5.25 2.51
C SER A 384 34.03 -4.07 3.22
N MET A 385 33.87 -4.18 4.55
CA MET A 385 33.25 -3.15 5.38
C MET A 385 34.32 -2.44 6.19
N ALA A 386 34.41 -1.12 6.03
CA ALA A 386 35.20 -0.25 6.87
C ALA A 386 34.26 0.48 7.86
N PHE A 387 34.63 0.55 9.13
CA PHE A 387 33.82 1.18 10.18
C PHE A 387 34.51 2.42 10.73
N GLU A 388 33.79 3.54 10.86
CA GLU A 388 34.37 4.82 11.32
C GLU A 388 34.74 4.84 12.80
N ALA A 389 34.10 4.01 13.62
CA ALA A 389 34.32 3.98 15.08
C ALA A 389 34.35 2.54 15.62
N PRO A 390 35.39 1.76 15.29
CA PRO A 390 35.47 0.35 15.67
C PRO A 390 35.62 0.20 17.20
N VAL A 391 34.97 -0.83 17.73
CA VAL A 391 35.20 -1.28 19.11
C VAL A 391 36.27 -2.37 19.08
N LEU A 392 37.39 -2.12 19.76
CA LEU A 392 38.46 -3.08 19.91
C LEU A 392 38.24 -3.92 21.16
N VAL A 393 38.39 -5.23 21.00
CA VAL A 393 38.44 -6.24 22.07
C VAL A 393 39.54 -7.25 21.73
N HIS A 394 40.06 -7.96 22.74
CA HIS A 394 40.94 -9.10 22.48
C HIS A 394 40.14 -10.32 22.03
N ASP A 395 40.67 -11.06 21.05
CA ASP A 395 40.09 -12.33 20.61
C ASP A 395 40.07 -13.36 21.76
N GLY A 396 38.95 -14.08 21.87
CA GLY A 396 38.74 -15.08 22.93
C GLY A 396 38.48 -14.52 24.34
N SER A 397 38.51 -13.20 24.54
CA SER A 397 38.19 -12.57 25.83
C SER A 397 36.72 -12.71 26.23
N ALA A 398 36.40 -12.55 27.51
CA ALA A 398 35.00 -12.52 27.96
C ALA A 398 34.28 -11.27 27.41
N ALA A 399 35.01 -10.18 27.14
CA ALA A 399 34.48 -9.01 26.45
C ALA A 399 33.98 -9.34 25.04
N ARG A 400 34.74 -10.12 24.26
CA ARG A 400 34.33 -10.56 22.91
C ARG A 400 33.04 -11.37 22.93
N GLN A 401 32.92 -12.34 23.84
CA GLN A 401 31.73 -13.18 23.96
C GLN A 401 30.47 -12.36 24.26
N ARG A 402 30.56 -11.35 25.14
CA ARG A 402 29.43 -10.46 25.45
C ARG A 402 28.93 -9.70 24.21
N PHE A 403 29.83 -9.18 23.38
CA PHE A 403 29.46 -8.51 22.13
C PHE A 403 28.82 -9.49 21.14
N GLU A 404 29.39 -10.68 20.95
CA GLU A 404 28.83 -11.69 20.04
C GLU A 404 27.45 -12.15 20.46
N THR A 405 27.22 -12.43 21.74
CA THR A 405 25.90 -12.77 22.27
C THR A 405 24.89 -11.64 22.04
N ALA A 406 25.26 -10.39 22.35
CA ALA A 406 24.37 -9.25 22.13
C ALA A 406 24.00 -9.06 20.65
N PHE A 407 24.96 -9.26 19.74
CA PHE A 407 24.69 -9.20 18.30
C PHE A 407 23.81 -10.36 17.83
N TYR A 408 24.00 -11.55 18.37
CA TYR A 408 23.13 -12.69 18.07
C TYR A 408 21.68 -12.41 18.52
N GLU A 409 21.50 -11.98 19.77
CA GLU A 409 20.19 -11.61 20.32
C GLU A 409 19.51 -10.50 19.52
N PHE A 410 20.27 -9.51 19.03
CA PHE A 410 19.74 -8.47 18.16
C PHE A 410 19.29 -9.00 16.80
N ARG A 411 20.07 -9.90 16.19
CA ARG A 411 19.71 -10.51 14.89
C ARG A 411 18.44 -11.35 14.96
N GLU A 412 18.21 -12.02 16.08
CA GLU A 412 16.97 -12.78 16.34
C GLU A 412 15.70 -11.92 16.37
N ILE A 413 15.81 -10.59 16.44
CA ILE A 413 14.67 -9.67 16.38
C ILE A 413 14.15 -9.50 14.95
N PHE A 414 15.02 -9.67 13.95
CA PHE A 414 14.67 -9.47 12.55
C PHE A 414 14.33 -10.81 11.90
N PRO A 415 13.13 -10.96 11.29
CA PRO A 415 12.81 -12.19 10.61
C PRO A 415 13.78 -12.45 9.46
N ALA A 416 14.19 -13.71 9.29
CA ALA A 416 15.08 -14.10 8.20
C ALA A 416 14.52 -13.67 6.83
N ALA A 417 13.19 -13.65 6.67
CA ALA A 417 12.47 -13.17 5.50
C ALA A 417 12.81 -11.72 5.10
N VAL A 418 13.09 -10.83 6.07
CA VAL A 418 13.46 -9.42 5.82
C VAL A 418 14.92 -9.30 5.36
N CYS A 419 15.73 -10.33 5.62
CA CYS A 419 17.13 -10.42 5.20
C CYS A 419 17.30 -11.02 3.79
N TYR A 420 16.21 -11.49 3.15
CA TYR A 420 16.23 -11.93 1.76
C TYR A 420 15.79 -10.79 0.84
N THR A 421 16.59 -10.52 -0.19
CA THR A 421 16.18 -9.68 -1.31
C THR A 421 15.08 -10.39 -2.12
N THR A 422 14.00 -9.68 -2.43
CA THR A 422 12.87 -10.19 -3.19
C THR A 422 13.33 -10.79 -4.52
N ILE A 423 13.20 -12.11 -4.69
CA ILE A 423 13.44 -12.79 -5.97
C ILE A 423 12.11 -12.77 -6.74
N VAL A 424 12.09 -12.07 -7.88
CA VAL A 424 10.93 -11.96 -8.79
C VAL A 424 11.42 -12.41 -10.18
N PRO A 425 10.72 -13.31 -10.89
CA PRO A 425 9.26 -13.42 -10.95
C PRO A 425 8.67 -14.50 -10.06
N VAL A 426 7.58 -14.11 -9.38
CA VAL A 426 6.67 -15.02 -8.69
C VAL A 426 5.80 -15.67 -9.77
N ASP A 427 6.26 -16.79 -10.31
CA ASP A 427 5.37 -17.67 -11.07
C ASP A 427 4.56 -18.48 -10.04
N GLU A 428 3.28 -18.16 -9.90
CA GLU A 428 2.37 -18.80 -8.93
C GLU A 428 2.29 -20.32 -9.15
N VAL A 429 2.62 -20.81 -10.36
CA VAL A 429 2.63 -22.26 -10.68
C VAL A 429 3.75 -23.00 -9.95
N VAL A 430 4.84 -22.31 -9.58
CA VAL A 430 6.04 -22.89 -8.94
C VAL A 430 6.23 -22.39 -7.50
N THR A 431 5.30 -21.56 -7.01
CA THR A 431 5.38 -20.94 -5.68
C THR A 431 4.60 -21.77 -4.66
N LEU A 432 5.30 -22.33 -3.67
CA LEU A 432 4.68 -23.00 -2.53
C LEU A 432 4.46 -22.02 -1.39
N THR A 433 3.24 -22.01 -0.83
CA THR A 433 2.93 -21.22 0.36
C THR A 433 3.30 -22.03 1.60
N LEU A 434 4.25 -21.52 2.39
CA LEU A 434 4.64 -22.08 3.68
C LEU A 434 4.30 -21.09 4.80
N PHE A 435 4.05 -21.61 5.99
CA PHE A 435 3.73 -20.80 7.16
C PHE A 435 4.92 -20.70 8.10
N HIS A 436 5.28 -19.48 8.48
CA HIS A 436 6.30 -19.22 9.49
C HIS A 436 5.70 -18.38 10.62
N ARG A 437 6.06 -18.73 11.86
CA ARG A 437 5.51 -18.12 13.06
C ARG A 437 6.45 -17.03 13.59
N GLU A 438 6.05 -15.76 13.43
CA GLU A 438 6.84 -14.58 13.84
C GLU A 438 6.23 -13.82 15.06
N ASP A 439 5.39 -14.48 15.84
CA ASP A 439 4.63 -13.87 16.94
C ASP A 439 5.34 -13.92 18.31
N LYS A 440 6.59 -14.37 18.38
CA LYS A 440 7.35 -14.55 19.63
C LYS A 440 7.43 -13.28 20.47
N LEU A 441 7.65 -12.13 19.86
CA LEU A 441 7.74 -10.84 20.56
C LEU A 441 6.37 -10.36 21.04
N LEU A 442 5.32 -10.55 20.22
CA LEU A 442 3.94 -10.30 20.60
C LEU A 442 3.57 -11.13 21.84
N SER A 443 3.82 -12.45 21.79
CA SER A 443 3.58 -13.37 22.90
C SER A 443 4.32 -12.93 24.17
N ARG A 444 5.63 -12.66 24.09
CA ARG A 444 6.45 -12.31 25.25
C ARG A 444 6.07 -10.98 25.91
N LEU A 445 5.75 -9.96 25.11
CA LEU A 445 5.65 -8.57 25.59
C LEU A 445 4.21 -8.10 25.80
N MET A 446 3.24 -8.70 25.12
CA MET A 446 1.89 -8.14 25.01
C MET A 446 0.77 -9.11 25.42
N LEU A 447 1.00 -10.43 25.42
CA LEU A 447 -0.05 -11.41 25.67
C LEU A 447 0.00 -11.95 27.10
N ASP A 448 -1.18 -12.16 27.69
CA ASP A 448 -1.33 -12.96 28.90
C ASP A 448 -1.33 -14.48 28.57
N ASP A 449 -1.25 -15.34 29.60
CA ASP A 449 -1.20 -16.80 29.43
C ASP A 449 -2.40 -17.36 28.65
N LYS A 450 -3.60 -16.77 28.79
CA LYS A 450 -4.80 -17.23 28.09
C LYS A 450 -4.76 -16.84 26.62
N GLN A 451 -4.32 -15.62 26.32
CA GLN A 451 -4.14 -15.12 24.96
C GLN A 451 -3.05 -15.89 24.24
N HIS A 452 -1.96 -16.21 24.93
CA HIS A 452 -0.88 -17.04 24.40
C HIS A 452 -1.37 -18.46 24.06
N ALA A 453 -2.07 -19.12 25.00
CA ALA A 453 -2.65 -20.44 24.74
C ALA A 453 -3.67 -20.43 23.59
N LYS A 454 -4.43 -19.34 23.43
CA LYS A 454 -5.34 -19.16 22.29
C LYS A 454 -4.55 -19.05 20.97
N LEU A 455 -3.47 -18.28 20.94
CA LEU A 455 -2.63 -18.11 19.76
C LEU A 455 -1.96 -19.42 19.35
N ASP A 456 -1.42 -20.18 20.31
CA ASP A 456 -0.85 -21.51 20.06
C ASP A 456 -1.90 -22.48 19.48
N ARG A 457 -3.12 -22.44 20.00
CA ARG A 457 -4.23 -23.24 19.47
C ARG A 457 -4.55 -22.87 18.02
N LEU A 458 -4.60 -21.57 17.70
CA LEU A 458 -4.89 -21.10 16.34
C LEU A 458 -3.79 -21.50 15.35
N TRP A 459 -2.52 -21.47 15.76
CA TRP A 459 -1.42 -22.01 14.95
C TRP A 459 -1.55 -23.51 14.73
N ALA A 460 -1.85 -24.28 15.78
CA ALA A 460 -2.07 -25.71 15.65
C ALA A 460 -3.24 -26.04 14.70
N GLU A 461 -4.34 -25.28 14.78
CA GLU A 461 -5.47 -25.38 13.85
C GLU A 461 -5.05 -25.06 12.41
N LEU A 462 -4.28 -23.98 12.20
CA LEU A 462 -3.78 -23.59 10.87
C LEU A 462 -2.87 -24.66 10.26
N HIS A 463 -1.86 -25.14 11.01
CA HIS A 463 -0.96 -26.20 10.56
C HIS A 463 -1.72 -27.50 10.24
N PHE A 464 -2.71 -27.85 11.07
CA PHE A 464 -3.52 -29.04 10.84
C PHE A 464 -4.37 -28.95 9.57
N VAL A 465 -5.06 -27.82 9.37
CA VAL A 465 -5.95 -27.62 8.21
C VAL A 465 -5.14 -27.46 6.92
N SER A 466 -4.03 -26.73 6.95
CA SER A 466 -3.16 -26.52 5.78
C SER A 466 -2.37 -27.75 5.38
N ARG A 467 -2.10 -28.67 6.32
CA ARG A 467 -1.22 -29.84 6.14
C ARG A 467 0.18 -29.46 5.67
N ASP A 468 0.64 -28.28 6.09
CA ASP A 468 1.91 -27.71 5.67
C ASP A 468 3.11 -28.62 5.95
N SER A 469 3.05 -29.43 7.01
CA SER A 469 4.07 -30.44 7.33
C SER A 469 4.27 -31.47 6.21
N LEU A 470 3.22 -31.78 5.44
CA LEU A 470 3.32 -32.63 4.24
C LEU A 470 3.84 -31.83 3.05
N THR A 471 3.31 -30.62 2.84
CA THR A 471 3.76 -29.73 1.75
C THR A 471 5.24 -29.36 1.86
N LEU A 472 5.76 -29.25 3.08
CA LEU A 472 7.16 -28.94 3.34
C LEU A 472 8.10 -30.07 2.88
N VAL A 473 7.64 -31.33 2.85
CA VAL A 473 8.39 -32.44 2.25
C VAL A 473 8.56 -32.22 0.75
N ASP A 474 7.47 -31.91 0.05
CA ASP A 474 7.49 -31.65 -1.39
C ASP A 474 8.33 -30.40 -1.72
N ALA A 475 8.19 -29.34 -0.91
CA ALA A 475 8.97 -28.12 -1.04
C ALA A 475 10.47 -28.37 -0.86
N PHE A 476 10.84 -29.16 0.14
CA PHE A 476 12.22 -29.50 0.41
C PHE A 476 12.83 -30.29 -0.74
N GLU A 477 12.14 -31.30 -1.27
CA GLU A 477 12.63 -32.07 -2.41
C GLU A 477 12.79 -31.20 -3.66
N GLN A 478 11.85 -30.29 -3.95
CA GLN A 478 11.98 -29.35 -5.07
C GLN A 478 13.18 -28.42 -4.91
N ILE A 479 13.33 -27.77 -3.75
CA ILE A 479 14.46 -26.87 -3.48
C ILE A 479 15.78 -27.64 -3.54
N TRP A 480 15.80 -28.86 -3.00
CA TRP A 480 16.94 -29.75 -3.05
C TRP A 480 17.33 -30.05 -4.50
N GLU A 481 16.38 -30.43 -5.36
CA GLU A 481 16.60 -30.67 -6.78
C GLU A 481 17.06 -29.42 -7.54
N TYR A 482 16.45 -28.25 -7.34
CA TYR A 482 16.86 -27.00 -7.99
C TYR A 482 18.25 -26.53 -7.56
N SER A 483 18.60 -26.69 -6.28
CA SER A 483 19.93 -26.34 -5.76
C SER A 483 21.07 -27.14 -6.42
N THR A 484 20.76 -28.26 -7.08
CA THR A 484 21.73 -29.08 -7.81
C THR A 484 22.15 -28.49 -9.17
N GLN A 485 21.41 -27.51 -9.70
CA GLN A 485 21.57 -27.03 -11.08
C GLN A 485 22.66 -25.94 -11.23
N ASP A 486 22.92 -25.12 -10.19
CA ASP A 486 23.68 -23.86 -10.33
C ASP A 486 24.93 -23.71 -9.41
N GLY A 487 25.54 -24.80 -8.92
CA GLY A 487 26.66 -24.73 -7.96
C GLY A 487 27.81 -25.72 -8.18
N PRO A 488 29.10 -25.29 -8.10
CA PRO A 488 30.23 -26.06 -8.63
C PRO A 488 30.65 -27.21 -7.70
N ASN A 489 30.16 -28.43 -8.00
CA ASN A 489 30.55 -29.77 -7.51
C ASN A 489 29.56 -30.54 -6.60
N ALA A 490 28.36 -30.91 -7.07
CA ALA A 490 27.61 -31.98 -6.42
C ALA A 490 26.78 -32.87 -7.37
N PRO A 491 26.99 -34.20 -7.33
CA PRO A 491 26.02 -35.21 -7.78
C PRO A 491 24.81 -35.39 -6.83
N ASN A 492 24.76 -34.66 -5.70
CA ASN A 492 23.80 -34.84 -4.58
C ASN A 492 23.35 -33.52 -3.90
N GLY A 493 23.17 -32.41 -4.62
CA GLY A 493 22.58 -31.15 -4.07
C GLY A 493 23.46 -30.30 -3.15
N ASP A 494 22.95 -29.12 -2.75
CA ASP A 494 23.64 -28.24 -1.80
C ASP A 494 23.64 -28.87 -0.40
N LYS A 495 24.80 -29.40 0.02
CA LYS A 495 25.00 -30.03 1.34
C LYS A 495 24.60 -29.15 2.53
N ARG A 496 24.43 -27.84 2.34
CA ARG A 496 23.94 -26.93 3.38
C ARG A 496 22.47 -27.19 3.75
N LEU A 497 21.69 -27.77 2.86
CA LEU A 497 20.26 -28.06 3.07
C LEU A 497 20.03 -29.44 3.72
N GLU A 498 21.01 -30.35 3.69
CA GLU A 498 20.85 -31.73 4.18
C GLU A 498 20.43 -31.83 5.66
N PRO A 499 20.93 -30.97 6.58
CA PRO A 499 20.46 -30.97 7.96
C PRO A 499 18.96 -30.71 8.15
N LEU A 500 18.26 -30.17 7.14
CA LEU A 500 16.82 -29.90 7.19
C LEU A 500 15.97 -31.13 6.84
N ARG A 501 16.54 -32.15 6.17
CA ARG A 501 15.80 -33.33 5.68
C ARG A 501 15.13 -34.10 6.80
N GLU A 502 15.89 -34.52 7.81
CA GLU A 502 15.38 -35.37 8.90
C GLU A 502 14.29 -34.67 9.74
N PRO A 503 14.44 -33.39 10.16
CA PRO A 503 13.37 -32.66 10.84
C PRO A 503 12.07 -32.57 10.03
N ILE A 504 12.16 -32.31 8.73
CA ILE A 504 10.98 -32.18 7.85
C ILE A 504 10.25 -33.51 7.71
N MET A 505 10.98 -34.60 7.44
CA MET A 505 10.39 -35.94 7.32
C MET A 505 9.75 -36.40 8.64
N ARG A 506 10.40 -36.14 9.77
CA ARG A 506 9.84 -36.43 11.09
C ARG A 506 8.54 -35.68 11.34
N GLY A 507 8.50 -34.38 11.03
CA GLY A 507 7.29 -33.56 11.14
C GLY A 507 6.13 -34.11 10.29
N ALA A 508 6.40 -34.54 9.06
CA ALA A 508 5.40 -35.17 8.21
C ALA A 508 4.87 -36.50 8.79
N ASP A 509 5.73 -37.33 9.38
CA ASP A 509 5.34 -38.60 9.97
C ASP A 509 4.54 -38.41 11.27
N GLU A 510 4.94 -37.46 12.12
CA GLU A 510 4.18 -37.04 13.30
C GLU A 510 2.79 -36.52 12.88
N PHE A 511 2.72 -35.73 11.81
CA PHE A 511 1.45 -35.23 11.29
C PHE A 511 0.54 -36.35 10.75
N LYS A 512 1.08 -37.31 9.98
CA LYS A 512 0.31 -38.48 9.51
C LYS A 512 -0.24 -39.28 10.68
N LYS A 513 0.54 -39.46 11.74
CA LYS A 513 0.09 -40.13 12.96
C LYS A 513 -1.04 -39.34 13.63
N LEU A 514 -0.86 -38.03 13.79
CA LEU A 514 -1.90 -37.15 14.35
C LEU A 514 -3.20 -37.26 13.54
N GLN A 515 -3.14 -37.25 12.21
CA GLN A 515 -4.31 -37.41 11.34
C GLN A 515 -5.07 -38.73 11.57
N VAL A 516 -4.40 -39.80 11.99
CA VAL A 516 -5.03 -41.07 12.35
C VAL A 516 -5.64 -40.99 13.75
N ASP A 517 -4.88 -40.45 14.71
CA ASP A 517 -5.28 -40.37 16.12
C ASP A 517 -6.54 -39.51 16.32
N VAL A 518 -6.74 -38.48 15.49
CA VAL A 518 -7.93 -37.60 15.59
C VAL A 518 -9.16 -38.10 14.84
N GLN A 519 -9.08 -39.16 14.03
CA GLN A 519 -10.23 -39.64 13.24
C GLN A 519 -11.45 -39.98 14.09
N PRO A 520 -11.33 -40.68 15.25
CA PRO A 520 -12.47 -40.93 16.12
C PRO A 520 -13.13 -39.63 16.60
N LEU A 521 -12.33 -38.61 16.93
CA LEU A 521 -12.83 -37.31 17.41
C LEU A 521 -13.67 -36.59 16.35
N HIS A 522 -13.30 -36.70 15.07
CA HIS A 522 -14.08 -36.14 13.97
C HIS A 522 -15.44 -36.84 13.82
N VAL A 523 -15.48 -38.17 14.00
CA VAL A 523 -16.74 -38.93 13.99
C VAL A 523 -17.62 -38.51 15.16
N GLU A 524 -17.07 -38.40 16.38
CA GLU A 524 -17.82 -37.89 17.53
C GLU A 524 -18.32 -36.46 17.31
N ALA A 525 -17.51 -35.60 16.68
CA ALA A 525 -17.91 -34.24 16.38
C ALA A 525 -19.10 -34.20 15.39
N ALA A 526 -19.10 -35.07 14.38
CA ALA A 526 -20.23 -35.21 13.46
C ALA A 526 -21.50 -35.71 14.17
N ILE A 527 -21.38 -36.62 15.14
CA ILE A 527 -22.50 -37.11 15.96
C ILE A 527 -23.04 -35.99 16.87
N ARG A 528 -22.17 -35.25 17.56
CA ARG A 528 -22.58 -34.06 18.34
C ARG A 528 -23.24 -32.99 17.48
N PHE A 529 -22.74 -32.79 16.26
CA PHE A 529 -23.38 -31.89 15.30
C PHE A 529 -24.79 -32.36 14.94
N ALA A 530 -25.02 -33.67 14.82
CA ALA A 530 -26.35 -34.22 14.57
C ALA A 530 -27.33 -33.93 15.73
N GLU A 531 -26.90 -34.01 17.00
CA GLU A 531 -27.72 -33.60 18.15
C GLU A 531 -28.16 -32.12 18.10
N GLN A 532 -27.31 -31.26 17.54
CA GLN A 532 -27.64 -29.85 17.34
C GLN A 532 -28.58 -29.67 16.14
N ALA A 533 -28.28 -30.34 15.03
CA ALA A 533 -29.03 -30.24 13.79
C ALA A 533 -30.45 -30.85 13.91
N TRP A 534 -30.60 -31.96 14.63
CA TRP A 534 -31.89 -32.62 14.86
C TRP A 534 -32.62 -32.07 16.09
N ARG A 535 -31.95 -31.21 16.89
CA ARG A 535 -32.53 -30.43 18.00
C ARG A 535 -32.99 -31.27 19.21
N HIS A 536 -32.52 -32.50 19.32
CA HIS A 536 -32.72 -33.36 20.48
C HIS A 536 -31.46 -34.20 20.75
N PRO A 537 -31.30 -34.74 21.97
CA PRO A 537 -30.28 -35.75 22.26
C PRO A 537 -30.52 -36.97 21.39
N LEU A 538 -29.45 -37.50 20.77
CA LEU A 538 -29.55 -38.72 20.00
C LEU A 538 -29.72 -39.92 20.92
N THR A 539 -30.58 -40.84 20.50
CA THR A 539 -30.66 -42.17 21.11
C THR A 539 -29.39 -42.96 20.84
N GLU A 540 -29.09 -43.94 21.70
CA GLU A 540 -27.94 -44.86 21.50
C GLU A 540 -27.99 -45.55 20.13
N LEU A 541 -29.20 -45.88 19.65
CA LEU A 541 -29.40 -46.49 18.33
C LEU A 541 -29.03 -45.54 17.19
N GLU A 542 -29.39 -44.25 17.28
CA GLU A 542 -29.04 -43.25 16.27
C GLU A 542 -27.53 -42.99 16.23
N GLN A 543 -26.91 -42.86 17.40
CA GLN A 543 -25.46 -42.69 17.51
C GLN A 543 -24.74 -43.91 16.91
N GLN A 544 -25.18 -45.12 17.26
CA GLN A 544 -24.61 -46.36 16.74
C GLN A 544 -24.78 -46.48 15.22
N ALA A 545 -25.95 -46.16 14.67
CA ALA A 545 -26.19 -46.18 13.24
C ALA A 545 -25.26 -45.22 12.47
N MET A 546 -24.93 -44.05 13.03
CA MET A 546 -23.95 -43.13 12.43
C MET A 546 -22.54 -43.71 12.45
N ARG A 547 -22.13 -44.35 13.55
CA ARG A 547 -20.82 -45.02 13.65
C ARG A 547 -20.71 -46.16 12.64
N GLU A 548 -21.75 -46.97 12.51
CA GLU A 548 -21.82 -48.08 11.55
C GLU A 548 -21.77 -47.61 10.11
N LEU A 549 -22.44 -46.49 9.79
CA LEU A 549 -22.35 -45.86 8.47
C LEU A 549 -20.91 -45.45 8.17
N TYR A 550 -20.24 -44.76 9.09
CA TYR A 550 -18.84 -44.39 8.93
C TYR A 550 -17.95 -45.62 8.72
N GLN A 551 -18.08 -46.65 9.56
CA GLN A 551 -17.30 -47.89 9.43
C GLN A 551 -17.53 -48.57 8.08
N THR A 552 -18.77 -48.64 7.62
CA THR A 552 -19.13 -49.21 6.31
C THR A 552 -18.47 -48.45 5.16
N LEU A 553 -18.45 -47.11 5.22
CA LEU A 553 -17.77 -46.29 4.22
C LEU A 553 -16.26 -46.55 4.21
N ARG A 554 -15.63 -46.65 5.39
CA ARG A 554 -14.19 -46.96 5.49
C ARG A 554 -13.84 -48.36 4.94
N ILE A 555 -14.67 -49.37 5.22
CA ILE A 555 -14.48 -50.73 4.68
C ILE A 555 -14.59 -50.75 3.14
N LYS A 556 -15.42 -49.88 2.56
CA LYS A 556 -15.56 -49.71 1.10
C LYS A 556 -14.42 -48.91 0.46
N GLY A 557 -13.40 -48.52 1.21
CA GLY A 557 -12.23 -47.78 0.71
C GLY A 557 -12.42 -46.27 0.64
N VAL A 558 -13.50 -45.70 1.18
CA VAL A 558 -13.69 -44.24 1.25
C VAL A 558 -12.69 -43.64 2.24
N ALA A 559 -12.02 -42.56 1.85
CA ALA A 559 -11.07 -41.85 2.71
C ALA A 559 -11.77 -41.21 3.93
N HIS A 560 -11.02 -40.96 5.01
CA HIS A 560 -11.57 -40.45 6.27
C HIS A 560 -12.44 -39.19 6.10
N GLU A 561 -11.89 -38.17 5.44
CA GLU A 561 -12.56 -36.88 5.29
C GLU A 561 -13.82 -36.96 4.44
N GLU A 562 -13.79 -37.76 3.37
CA GLU A 562 -14.95 -37.99 2.54
C GLU A 562 -16.03 -38.76 3.31
N ALA A 563 -15.64 -39.75 4.13
CA ALA A 563 -16.57 -40.47 4.98
C ALA A 563 -17.24 -39.55 6.02
N VAL A 564 -16.49 -38.64 6.66
CA VAL A 564 -17.05 -37.62 7.57
C VAL A 564 -17.96 -36.65 6.82
N ARG A 565 -17.59 -36.21 5.61
CA ARG A 565 -18.45 -35.37 4.76
C ARG A 565 -19.78 -36.06 4.45
N LEU A 566 -19.76 -37.37 4.17
CA LEU A 566 -20.97 -38.17 3.94
C LEU A 566 -21.81 -38.34 5.21
N LEU A 567 -21.19 -38.44 6.39
CA LEU A 567 -21.93 -38.39 7.66
C LEU A 567 -22.67 -37.05 7.82
N ILE A 568 -21.99 -35.93 7.58
CA ILE A 568 -22.61 -34.60 7.63
C ILE A 568 -23.74 -34.49 6.59
N ALA A 569 -23.54 -35.00 5.37
CA ALA A 569 -24.58 -35.04 4.34
C ALA A 569 -25.79 -35.87 4.81
N ARG A 570 -25.59 -37.00 5.48
CA ARG A 570 -26.66 -37.81 6.06
C ARG A 570 -27.45 -37.04 7.13
N VAL A 571 -26.77 -36.24 7.95
CA VAL A 571 -27.39 -35.37 8.96
C VAL A 571 -28.28 -34.34 8.28
N LEU A 572 -27.76 -33.62 7.29
CA LEU A 572 -28.45 -32.51 6.60
C LEU A 572 -29.56 -32.96 5.64
N THR A 573 -29.58 -34.24 5.25
CA THR A 573 -30.65 -34.83 4.41
C THR A 573 -31.64 -35.68 5.22
N SER A 574 -31.47 -35.75 6.55
CA SER A 574 -32.38 -36.49 7.43
C SER A 574 -33.74 -35.79 7.56
N PRO A 575 -34.87 -36.53 7.61
CA PRO A 575 -36.16 -35.97 7.95
C PRO A 575 -36.14 -35.18 9.27
N ALA A 576 -35.36 -35.63 10.25
CA ALA A 576 -35.20 -34.94 11.54
C ALA A 576 -34.56 -33.56 11.42
N PHE A 577 -33.77 -33.30 10.36
CA PHE A 577 -33.22 -31.98 10.05
C PHE A 577 -34.19 -31.14 9.21
N LEU A 578 -34.73 -31.72 8.14
CA LEU A 578 -35.58 -31.03 7.15
C LEU A 578 -36.95 -30.63 7.70
N TYR A 579 -37.48 -31.39 8.66
CA TYR A 579 -38.78 -31.17 9.27
C TYR A 579 -38.65 -30.98 10.78
N ARG A 580 -39.58 -30.23 11.36
CA ARG A 580 -39.80 -30.13 12.81
C ARG A 580 -40.96 -31.06 13.16
N GLY A 581 -40.71 -32.36 13.01
CA GLY A 581 -41.68 -33.39 13.34
C GLY A 581 -41.85 -33.50 14.85
N GLU A 582 -43.08 -33.79 15.27
CA GLU A 582 -43.44 -33.95 16.68
C GLU A 582 -44.07 -35.32 16.87
N LEU A 583 -43.81 -35.95 18.01
CA LEU A 583 -44.39 -37.24 18.35
C LEU A 583 -45.87 -37.07 18.68
N VAL A 584 -46.71 -37.69 17.86
CA VAL A 584 -48.15 -37.72 18.03
C VAL A 584 -48.55 -39.04 18.67
N GLU A 585 -49.25 -38.97 19.82
CA GLU A 585 -49.86 -40.14 20.42
C GLU A 585 -51.16 -40.53 19.69
N GLU A 586 -51.50 -41.83 19.68
CA GLU A 586 -52.75 -42.33 19.10
C GLU A 586 -53.98 -41.82 19.87
N GLY A 587 -55.02 -41.46 19.14
CA GLY A 587 -56.32 -41.05 19.68
C GLY A 587 -56.70 -39.61 19.39
N SER A 588 -57.86 -39.17 19.90
CA SER A 588 -58.47 -37.88 19.52
C SER A 588 -58.13 -36.70 20.45
N LYS A 589 -57.39 -36.94 21.54
CA LYS A 589 -57.05 -35.93 22.56
C LYS A 589 -55.79 -35.16 22.19
N SER A 590 -55.73 -33.92 22.67
CA SER A 590 -54.52 -33.09 22.63
C SER A 590 -53.62 -33.49 23.80
N ASN A 591 -52.32 -33.65 23.55
CA ASN A 591 -51.32 -34.04 24.54
C ASN A 591 -50.14 -33.06 24.51
N PRO A 592 -49.48 -32.80 25.66
CA PRO A 592 -48.29 -31.96 25.69
C PRO A 592 -47.19 -32.47 24.76
N VAL A 593 -46.56 -31.58 24.00
CA VAL A 593 -45.31 -31.91 23.30
C VAL A 593 -44.20 -32.12 24.33
N SER A 594 -43.13 -32.84 23.96
CA SER A 594 -41.98 -33.02 24.85
C SER A 594 -41.25 -31.70 25.15
N ASN A 595 -40.42 -31.68 26.20
CA ASN A 595 -39.59 -30.51 26.53
C ASN A 595 -38.66 -30.09 25.37
N TRP A 596 -38.17 -31.04 24.56
CA TRP A 596 -37.29 -30.77 23.41
C TRP A 596 -38.05 -30.19 22.22
N GLU A 597 -39.26 -30.68 21.96
CA GLU A 597 -40.15 -30.12 20.95
C GLU A 597 -40.63 -28.73 21.36
N LEU A 598 -40.97 -28.50 22.65
CA LEU A 598 -41.32 -27.18 23.17
C LEU A 598 -40.16 -26.18 23.05
N ALA A 599 -38.93 -26.60 23.36
CA ALA A 599 -37.73 -25.79 23.12
C ALA A 599 -37.55 -25.45 21.63
N THR A 600 -37.82 -26.41 20.75
CA THR A 600 -37.77 -26.22 19.29
C THR A 600 -38.86 -25.25 18.82
N ARG A 601 -40.10 -25.37 19.30
CA ARG A 601 -41.18 -24.42 19.01
C ARG A 601 -40.79 -23.01 19.43
N LEU A 602 -40.29 -22.83 20.65
CA LEU A 602 -39.89 -21.52 21.19
C LEU A 602 -38.73 -20.89 20.41
N SER A 603 -37.66 -21.65 20.16
CA SER A 603 -36.49 -21.18 19.42
C SER A 603 -36.78 -20.81 17.98
N TYR A 604 -37.64 -21.55 17.28
CA TYR A 604 -38.01 -21.16 15.93
C TYR A 604 -39.04 -20.04 15.88
N PHE A 605 -39.92 -19.94 16.88
CA PHE A 605 -40.82 -18.80 17.00
C PHE A 605 -40.02 -17.51 17.19
N LEU A 606 -39.05 -17.47 18.12
CA LEU A 606 -38.38 -16.21 18.46
C LEU A 606 -37.10 -15.94 17.65
N TRP A 607 -36.37 -16.99 17.24
CA TRP A 607 -35.06 -16.86 16.60
C TRP A 607 -34.94 -17.57 15.25
N SER A 608 -35.99 -18.24 14.77
CA SER A 608 -35.95 -19.01 13.51
C SER A 608 -34.71 -19.93 13.41
N SER A 609 -34.30 -20.53 14.54
CA SER A 609 -33.07 -21.32 14.68
C SER A 609 -33.18 -22.39 15.73
N SER A 610 -32.16 -23.24 15.84
CA SER A 610 -32.07 -24.24 16.90
C SER A 610 -32.04 -23.61 18.31
N PRO A 611 -32.53 -24.34 19.34
CA PRO A 611 -32.37 -23.96 20.74
C PRO A 611 -30.91 -23.73 21.10
N ASP A 612 -30.63 -22.70 21.91
CA ASP A 612 -29.30 -22.50 22.49
C ASP A 612 -29.06 -23.41 23.69
N GLU A 613 -27.82 -23.43 24.18
CA GLU A 613 -27.40 -24.37 25.22
C GLU A 613 -28.18 -24.22 26.52
N GLU A 614 -28.55 -22.98 26.90
CA GLU A 614 -29.38 -22.74 28.08
C GLU A 614 -30.77 -23.36 27.91
N LEU A 615 -31.44 -23.11 26.77
CA LEU A 615 -32.76 -23.68 26.51
C LEU A 615 -32.71 -25.22 26.39
N ARG A 616 -31.65 -25.78 25.79
CA ARG A 616 -31.40 -27.22 25.74
C ARG A 616 -31.21 -27.81 27.14
N THR A 617 -30.46 -27.14 28.01
CA THR A 617 -30.25 -27.55 29.40
C THR A 617 -31.55 -27.55 30.20
N VAL A 618 -32.38 -26.51 30.03
CA VAL A 618 -33.69 -26.43 30.68
C VAL A 618 -34.61 -27.54 30.17
N ALA A 619 -34.62 -27.81 28.86
CA ALA A 619 -35.38 -28.89 28.27
C ALA A 619 -34.94 -30.27 28.80
N ALA A 620 -33.63 -30.51 28.88
CA ALA A 620 -33.05 -31.73 29.44
C ALA A 620 -33.45 -31.95 30.91
N SER A 621 -33.58 -30.87 31.69
CA SER A 621 -34.02 -30.94 33.10
C SER A 621 -35.52 -31.22 33.29
N GLY A 622 -36.31 -31.24 32.21
CA GLY A 622 -37.75 -31.49 32.26
C GLY A 622 -38.60 -30.32 32.79
N ARG A 623 -38.00 -29.13 32.99
CA ARG A 623 -38.65 -27.98 33.65
C ARG A 623 -39.37 -27.03 32.70
N LEU A 624 -39.24 -27.20 31.38
CA LEU A 624 -39.72 -26.22 30.41
C LEU A 624 -41.26 -26.12 30.34
N HIS A 625 -41.98 -27.13 30.84
CA HIS A 625 -43.44 -27.06 31.00
C HIS A 625 -43.92 -26.17 32.15
N SER A 626 -43.04 -25.75 33.08
CA SER A 626 -43.41 -24.77 34.09
C SER A 626 -43.65 -23.42 33.41
N SER A 627 -44.84 -22.85 33.61
CA SER A 627 -45.22 -21.55 33.04
C SER A 627 -44.23 -20.44 33.40
N GLU A 628 -43.74 -20.43 34.63
CA GLU A 628 -42.73 -19.46 35.10
C GLU A 628 -41.41 -19.61 34.32
N VAL A 629 -40.93 -20.84 34.15
CA VAL A 629 -39.68 -21.13 33.45
C VAL A 629 -39.80 -20.82 31.96
N LEU A 630 -40.94 -21.16 31.34
CA LEU A 630 -41.18 -20.90 29.92
C LEU A 630 -41.23 -19.39 29.63
N VAL A 631 -41.91 -18.61 30.48
CA VAL A 631 -41.96 -17.14 30.38
C VAL A 631 -40.58 -16.54 30.60
N ALA A 632 -39.83 -17.01 31.59
CA ALA A 632 -38.46 -16.54 31.83
C ALA A 632 -37.55 -16.76 30.61
N GLN A 633 -37.61 -17.95 30.00
CA GLN A 633 -36.86 -18.24 28.76
C GLN A 633 -37.35 -17.38 27.59
N THR A 634 -38.66 -17.18 27.44
CA THR A 634 -39.25 -16.32 26.40
C THR A 634 -38.72 -14.89 26.51
N ARG A 635 -38.76 -14.29 27.71
CA ARG A 635 -38.24 -12.94 27.95
C ARG A 635 -36.75 -12.84 27.70
N ARG A 636 -35.95 -13.79 28.19
CA ARG A 636 -34.50 -13.85 27.93
C ARG A 636 -34.24 -13.85 26.41
N MET A 637 -34.95 -14.68 25.67
CA MET A 637 -34.75 -14.83 24.24
C MET A 637 -35.18 -13.61 23.44
N LEU A 638 -36.22 -12.88 23.89
CA LEU A 638 -36.62 -11.61 23.30
C LEU A 638 -35.55 -10.53 23.48
N GLN A 639 -34.77 -10.55 24.57
CA GLN A 639 -33.68 -9.59 24.80
C GLN A 639 -32.40 -9.92 24.02
N ASP A 640 -32.27 -11.12 23.48
CA ASP A 640 -31.10 -11.54 22.70
C ASP A 640 -31.11 -10.92 21.29
N GLY A 641 -29.95 -10.56 20.75
CA GLY A 641 -29.82 -9.97 19.41
C GLY A 641 -30.36 -10.86 18.28
N ARG A 642 -30.50 -12.18 18.50
CA ARG A 642 -31.13 -13.10 17.55
C ARG A 642 -32.62 -12.83 17.32
N VAL A 643 -33.29 -12.06 18.18
CA VAL A 643 -34.70 -11.62 17.98
C VAL A 643 -34.88 -10.79 16.71
N ARG A 644 -33.78 -10.26 16.15
CA ARG A 644 -33.74 -9.71 14.78
C ARG A 644 -34.42 -10.65 13.76
N ARG A 645 -34.30 -11.97 13.92
CA ARG A 645 -34.92 -12.94 13.03
C ARG A 645 -36.44 -12.98 13.17
N LEU A 646 -37.01 -12.75 14.36
CA LEU A 646 -38.45 -12.53 14.50
C LEU A 646 -38.89 -11.24 13.77
N ALA A 647 -38.11 -10.17 13.88
CA ALA A 647 -38.38 -8.94 13.13
C ALA A 647 -38.38 -9.17 11.61
N THR A 648 -37.38 -9.88 11.08
CA THR A 648 -37.28 -10.16 9.64
C THR A 648 -38.27 -11.22 9.15
N GLU A 649 -38.34 -12.38 9.80
CA GLU A 649 -39.11 -13.53 9.29
C GLU A 649 -40.59 -13.50 9.66
N PHE A 650 -40.97 -12.83 10.76
CA PHE A 650 -42.38 -12.57 11.04
C PHE A 650 -42.77 -11.17 10.60
N GLY A 651 -42.12 -10.14 11.15
CA GLY A 651 -42.57 -8.75 10.98
C GLY A 651 -42.50 -8.29 9.51
N CYS A 652 -41.33 -8.39 8.87
CA CYS A 652 -41.19 -7.99 7.46
C CYS A 652 -41.97 -8.91 6.51
N GLN A 653 -42.11 -10.22 6.81
CA GLN A 653 -42.97 -11.10 6.00
C GLN A 653 -44.44 -10.72 6.12
N TRP A 654 -44.94 -10.46 7.33
CA TRP A 654 -46.33 -10.04 7.52
C TRP A 654 -46.61 -8.75 6.75
N LEU A 655 -45.71 -7.78 6.81
CA LEU A 655 -45.86 -6.52 6.09
C LEU A 655 -45.56 -6.61 4.57
N HIS A 656 -45.17 -7.78 4.06
CA HIS A 656 -44.78 -8.02 2.65
C HIS A 656 -43.58 -7.18 2.18
N ILE A 657 -42.56 -7.00 3.05
CA ILE A 657 -41.36 -6.18 2.80
C ILE A 657 -40.03 -6.91 3.07
N ARG A 658 -40.03 -8.23 3.28
CA ARG A 658 -38.80 -9.00 3.58
C ARG A 658 -37.83 -9.13 2.40
N ASP A 659 -38.36 -9.03 1.18
CA ASP A 659 -37.66 -9.23 -0.08
C ASP A 659 -37.55 -7.89 -0.84
N LEU A 660 -37.29 -6.80 -0.13
CA LEU A 660 -37.13 -5.49 -0.76
C LEU A 660 -35.79 -5.39 -1.49
N GLU A 661 -34.72 -5.98 -0.94
CA GLU A 661 -33.37 -6.09 -1.55
C GLU A 661 -33.43 -6.61 -2.99
N THR A 662 -34.34 -7.54 -3.28
CA THR A 662 -34.47 -8.16 -4.62
C THR A 662 -35.47 -7.44 -5.53
N LEU A 663 -36.09 -6.34 -5.09
CA LEU A 663 -37.06 -5.58 -5.88
C LEU A 663 -36.34 -4.78 -6.98
N ASN A 664 -36.21 -5.35 -8.17
CA ASN A 664 -35.54 -4.72 -9.33
C ASN A 664 -36.50 -4.04 -10.32
N GLU A 665 -37.81 -4.07 -10.07
CA GLU A 665 -38.82 -3.59 -11.01
C GLU A 665 -38.99 -2.06 -11.02
N LYS A 666 -38.39 -1.33 -10.07
CA LYS A 666 -38.50 0.14 -10.04
C LYS A 666 -37.70 0.75 -11.18
N SER A 667 -38.32 1.70 -11.87
CA SER A 667 -37.72 2.36 -13.02
C SER A 667 -36.52 3.20 -12.61
N GLU A 668 -35.31 2.80 -13.01
CA GLU A 668 -34.07 3.56 -12.75
C GLU A 668 -34.10 4.96 -13.39
N ARG A 669 -34.86 5.12 -14.48
CA ARG A 669 -35.10 6.44 -15.10
C ARG A 669 -35.80 7.41 -14.14
N HIS A 670 -36.79 6.93 -13.38
CA HIS A 670 -37.60 7.76 -12.49
C HIS A 670 -37.04 7.78 -11.06
N PHE A 671 -36.38 6.70 -10.64
CA PHE A 671 -35.93 6.46 -9.27
C PHE A 671 -34.47 5.94 -9.24
N PRO A 672 -33.49 6.73 -9.73
CA PRO A 672 -32.10 6.26 -9.87
C PRO A 672 -31.43 5.91 -8.54
N THR A 673 -31.90 6.48 -7.42
CA THR A 673 -31.37 6.21 -6.08
C THR A 673 -31.90 4.92 -5.45
N PHE A 674 -32.98 4.34 -5.98
CA PHE A 674 -33.68 3.23 -5.32
C PHE A 674 -32.79 1.99 -5.18
N ALA A 675 -32.05 1.63 -6.23
CA ALA A 675 -31.23 0.42 -6.25
C ALA A 675 -30.24 0.36 -5.08
N GLY A 676 -29.63 1.50 -4.72
CA GLY A 676 -28.69 1.65 -3.61
C GLY A 676 -29.31 2.04 -2.26
N LEU A 677 -30.64 2.02 -2.13
CA LEU A 677 -31.36 2.33 -0.88
C LEU A 677 -32.21 1.17 -0.34
N ARG A 678 -32.35 0.08 -1.10
CA ARG A 678 -33.26 -1.03 -0.76
C ARG A 678 -32.89 -1.69 0.57
N ASP A 679 -31.61 -1.89 0.81
CA ASP A 679 -31.11 -2.56 2.01
C ASP A 679 -31.40 -1.69 3.24
N GLU A 680 -31.16 -0.39 3.14
CA GLU A 680 -31.44 0.59 4.18
C GLU A 680 -32.94 0.68 4.48
N MET A 681 -33.78 0.74 3.45
CA MET A 681 -35.24 0.76 3.62
C MET A 681 -35.75 -0.49 4.37
N GLN A 682 -35.18 -1.66 4.07
CA GLN A 682 -35.54 -2.90 4.76
C GLN A 682 -34.99 -2.91 6.19
N GLU A 683 -33.76 -2.44 6.38
CA GLU A 683 -33.09 -2.39 7.67
C GLU A 683 -33.79 -1.46 8.66
N GLU A 684 -34.38 -0.34 8.21
CA GLU A 684 -35.26 0.52 9.01
C GLU A 684 -36.38 -0.31 9.65
N ALA A 685 -37.12 -1.07 8.84
CA ALA A 685 -38.25 -1.86 9.31
C ALA A 685 -37.80 -2.97 10.26
N VAL A 686 -36.69 -3.65 9.97
CA VAL A 686 -36.15 -4.71 10.84
C VAL A 686 -35.75 -4.14 12.19
N ARG A 687 -35.04 -3.00 12.23
CA ARG A 687 -34.63 -2.36 13.49
C ARG A 687 -35.81 -1.85 14.29
N PHE A 688 -36.80 -1.24 13.63
CA PHE A 688 -38.03 -0.79 14.28
C PHE A 688 -38.77 -1.95 14.95
N LEU A 689 -38.96 -3.05 14.22
CA LEU A 689 -39.62 -4.25 14.74
C LEU A 689 -38.80 -4.92 15.86
N MET A 690 -37.47 -4.98 15.70
CA MET A 690 -36.56 -5.51 16.73
C MET A 690 -36.67 -4.72 18.04
N ASP A 691 -36.65 -3.39 17.96
CA ASP A 691 -36.86 -2.50 19.11
C ASP A 691 -38.27 -2.63 19.69
N MET A 692 -39.31 -2.81 18.87
CA MET A 692 -40.65 -3.12 19.35
C MET A 692 -40.67 -4.38 20.23
N PHE A 693 -40.00 -5.45 19.80
CA PHE A 693 -39.92 -6.71 20.57
C PHE A 693 -39.03 -6.60 21.82
N GLN A 694 -37.87 -5.97 21.72
CA GLN A 694 -36.89 -5.87 22.81
C GLN A 694 -37.31 -4.89 23.90
N ALA A 695 -37.78 -3.70 23.50
CA ALA A 695 -38.22 -2.67 24.44
C ALA A 695 -39.68 -2.87 24.91
N ASP A 696 -40.27 -4.03 24.59
CA ASP A 696 -41.64 -4.40 24.89
C ASP A 696 -42.63 -3.27 24.59
N ARG A 697 -42.60 -2.76 23.36
CA ARG A 697 -43.44 -1.63 22.97
C ARG A 697 -44.87 -2.09 22.71
N SER A 698 -45.77 -1.10 22.68
CA SER A 698 -47.13 -1.31 22.25
C SER A 698 -47.17 -1.76 20.78
N VAL A 699 -47.99 -2.75 20.45
CA VAL A 699 -48.25 -3.16 19.06
C VAL A 699 -48.78 -1.99 18.22
N LEU A 700 -49.48 -1.03 18.86
CA LEU A 700 -50.00 0.17 18.21
C LEU A 700 -48.89 1.11 17.69
N SER A 701 -47.65 0.98 18.19
CA SER A 701 -46.50 1.76 17.70
C SER A 701 -46.22 1.55 16.22
N LEU A 702 -46.64 0.42 15.64
CA LEU A 702 -46.59 0.20 14.20
C LEU A 702 -47.44 1.22 13.41
N LEU A 703 -48.44 1.83 14.03
CA LEU A 703 -49.28 2.86 13.42
C LEU A 703 -48.82 4.26 13.80
N ASP A 704 -48.49 4.50 15.07
CA ASP A 704 -48.45 5.84 15.66
C ASP A 704 -47.10 6.27 16.26
N ALA A 705 -46.04 5.48 16.10
CA ALA A 705 -44.72 5.85 16.60
C ALA A 705 -44.25 7.20 16.03
N ASP A 706 -43.61 8.00 16.88
CA ASP A 706 -42.98 9.27 16.51
C ASP A 706 -41.48 9.12 16.23
N HIS A 707 -41.02 7.91 15.93
CA HIS A 707 -39.61 7.60 15.73
C HIS A 707 -39.36 6.51 14.70
N SER A 708 -38.12 6.42 14.23
CA SER A 708 -37.64 5.33 13.37
C SER A 708 -36.12 5.19 13.51
N PHE A 709 -35.54 4.27 12.75
CA PHE A 709 -34.11 4.02 12.70
C PHE A 709 -33.59 4.37 11.31
N MET A 710 -32.48 5.08 11.21
CA MET A 710 -31.91 5.49 9.94
C MET A 710 -30.39 5.65 10.03
N ASN A 711 -29.72 5.36 8.91
CA ASN A 711 -28.34 5.78 8.63
C ASN A 711 -28.35 7.06 7.76
N ALA A 712 -27.18 7.57 7.40
CA ALA A 712 -27.04 8.79 6.59
C ALA A 712 -27.77 8.71 5.24
N ALA A 713 -27.68 7.58 4.53
CA ALA A 713 -28.31 7.40 3.22
C ALA A 713 -29.85 7.47 3.29
N LEU A 714 -30.46 6.76 4.24
CA LEU A 714 -31.91 6.79 4.43
C LEU A 714 -32.41 8.15 4.95
N ALA A 715 -31.63 8.79 5.83
CA ALA A 715 -31.93 10.14 6.31
C ALA A 715 -31.95 11.15 5.15
N GLY A 716 -30.97 11.08 4.24
CA GLY A 716 -30.94 11.85 3.00
C GLY A 716 -32.14 11.58 2.10
N HIS A 717 -32.54 10.29 1.94
CA HIS A 717 -33.75 9.91 1.20
C HIS A 717 -35.03 10.51 1.81
N TYR A 718 -35.08 10.66 3.12
CA TYR A 718 -36.20 11.28 3.83
C TYR A 718 -36.12 12.81 3.96
N GLY A 719 -35.00 13.43 3.58
CA GLY A 719 -34.77 14.86 3.81
C GLY A 719 -34.70 15.20 5.31
N ILE A 720 -34.15 14.29 6.12
CA ILE A 720 -34.00 14.43 7.57
C ILE A 720 -32.52 14.66 7.89
N GLU A 721 -32.25 15.68 8.69
CA GLU A 721 -30.92 15.89 9.27
C GLU A 721 -30.75 15.04 10.52
N LEU A 722 -29.63 14.32 10.58
CA LEU A 722 -29.31 13.43 11.68
C LEU A 722 -28.82 14.22 12.92
N PRO A 723 -29.35 13.94 14.13
CA PRO A 723 -28.83 14.55 15.36
C PRO A 723 -27.36 14.19 15.57
N GLY A 724 -26.49 15.19 15.80
CA GLY A 724 -25.07 14.97 16.15
C GLY A 724 -24.06 15.05 14.99
N GLY A 725 -24.50 15.35 13.76
CA GLY A 725 -23.62 15.48 12.58
C GLY A 725 -23.53 14.21 11.74
N ASP A 726 -22.64 14.21 10.74
CA ASP A 726 -22.41 13.07 9.83
C ASP A 726 -21.86 11.87 10.63
N LEU A 727 -22.67 10.81 10.74
CA LEU A 727 -22.21 9.51 11.20
C LEU A 727 -21.31 8.88 10.12
N PRO A 728 -20.35 8.01 10.49
CA PRO A 728 -19.68 7.16 9.50
C PRO A 728 -20.70 6.44 8.62
N ASP A 729 -20.41 6.28 7.34
CA ASP A 729 -21.24 5.52 6.41
C ASP A 729 -21.50 4.11 7.01
N ASN A 730 -22.78 3.81 7.27
CA ASN A 730 -23.36 2.59 7.88
C ASN A 730 -23.70 2.62 9.38
N ASP A 731 -23.44 3.70 10.12
CA ASP A 731 -23.95 3.77 11.50
C ASP A 731 -25.45 4.09 11.56
N TRP A 732 -26.18 3.36 12.41
CA TRP A 732 -27.64 3.47 12.55
C TRP A 732 -28.01 4.13 13.86
N GLN A 733 -28.93 5.10 13.81
CA GLN A 733 -29.45 5.76 15.00
C GLN A 733 -30.97 5.80 15.03
N ARG A 734 -31.52 5.82 16.26
CA ARG A 734 -32.93 6.08 16.51
C ARG A 734 -33.17 7.58 16.47
N VAL A 735 -34.11 8.03 15.64
CA VAL A 735 -34.46 9.45 15.47
C VAL A 735 -35.90 9.67 15.88
N GLU A 736 -36.14 10.68 16.70
CA GLU A 736 -37.45 11.07 17.27
C GLU A 736 -38.11 12.21 16.47
N GLY A 737 -39.38 12.53 16.76
CA GLY A 737 -40.12 13.64 16.14
C GLY A 737 -40.48 13.42 14.67
N LEU A 738 -40.49 12.15 14.23
CA LEU A 738 -40.60 11.78 12.83
C LEU A 738 -42.02 11.80 12.28
N ARG A 739 -43.03 11.82 13.16
CA ARG A 739 -44.44 11.89 12.75
C ARG A 739 -44.74 13.15 11.96
N ALA A 740 -44.12 14.28 12.33
CA ALA A 740 -44.24 15.55 11.61
C ALA A 740 -43.71 15.50 10.16
N ARG A 741 -42.91 14.47 9.82
CA ARG A 741 -42.40 14.19 8.47
C ARG A 741 -43.16 13.04 7.79
N GLY A 742 -44.28 12.59 8.35
CA GLY A 742 -45.02 11.43 7.86
C GLY A 742 -44.29 10.10 8.05
N ARG A 743 -43.30 10.06 8.95
CA ARG A 743 -42.51 8.85 9.28
C ARG A 743 -42.91 8.31 10.65
N GLY A 744 -42.39 7.13 10.98
CA GLY A 744 -42.68 6.42 12.23
C GLY A 744 -43.81 5.40 12.07
N GLY A 745 -43.46 4.12 12.19
CA GLY A 745 -44.37 3.01 11.95
C GLY A 745 -44.54 2.60 10.48
N MET A 746 -45.24 1.49 10.27
CA MET A 746 -45.29 0.73 9.02
C MET A 746 -45.92 1.46 7.83
N LEU A 747 -46.79 2.45 8.09
CA LEU A 747 -47.43 3.26 7.04
C LEU A 747 -46.44 4.22 6.38
N GLY A 748 -45.41 4.64 7.12
CA GLY A 748 -44.42 5.63 6.68
C GLY A 748 -43.09 5.02 6.20
N PHE A 749 -42.88 3.71 6.37
CA PHE A 749 -41.67 3.03 5.88
C PHE A 749 -41.59 3.12 4.36
N ALA A 750 -40.45 3.57 3.82
CA ALA A 750 -40.23 3.54 2.38
C ALA A 750 -40.30 2.12 1.82
N ALA A 751 -39.90 1.10 2.58
CA ALA A 751 -40.06 -0.31 2.21
C ALA A 751 -41.51 -0.66 1.86
N THR A 752 -42.45 -0.28 2.74
CA THR A 752 -43.90 -0.50 2.52
C THR A 752 -44.38 0.28 1.31
N LEU A 753 -44.10 1.58 1.26
CA LEU A 753 -44.57 2.46 0.19
C LEU A 753 -44.03 2.02 -1.18
N ALA A 754 -42.78 1.55 -1.23
CA ALA A 754 -42.15 1.03 -2.44
C ALA A 754 -42.75 -0.29 -2.90
N LYS A 755 -42.88 -1.29 -2.02
CA LYS A 755 -43.48 -2.60 -2.37
C LYS A 755 -44.93 -2.47 -2.81
N GLN A 756 -45.66 -1.48 -2.29
CA GLN A 756 -47.06 -1.24 -2.64
C GLN A 756 -47.24 -0.16 -3.72
N SER A 757 -46.29 -0.04 -4.66
CA SER A 757 -46.35 0.91 -5.80
C SER A 757 -45.87 0.24 -7.09
N GLY A 758 -46.22 0.81 -8.25
CA GLY A 758 -45.75 0.30 -9.55
C GLY A 758 -44.27 0.63 -9.84
N ALA A 759 -43.79 0.20 -11.01
CA ALA A 759 -42.42 0.43 -11.47
C ALA A 759 -42.06 1.92 -11.62
N SER A 760 -42.96 2.69 -12.26
CA SER A 760 -42.72 4.10 -12.62
C SER A 760 -43.64 5.09 -11.90
N ARG A 761 -44.66 4.61 -11.17
CA ARG A 761 -45.69 5.45 -10.53
C ARG A 761 -46.19 4.89 -9.20
N THR A 762 -46.86 5.73 -8.42
CA THR A 762 -47.60 5.29 -7.22
C THR A 762 -48.78 4.38 -7.60
N SER A 763 -49.30 3.64 -6.63
CA SER A 763 -50.51 2.84 -6.83
C SER A 763 -51.42 2.91 -5.60
N PRO A 764 -52.39 3.84 -5.58
CA PRO A 764 -53.39 3.92 -4.52
C PRO A 764 -54.11 2.58 -4.30
N ILE A 765 -54.37 1.85 -5.38
CA ILE A 765 -55.03 0.54 -5.34
C ILE A 765 -54.19 -0.46 -4.54
N LEU A 766 -52.89 -0.60 -4.85
CA LEU A 766 -52.02 -1.55 -4.14
C LEU A 766 -51.82 -1.16 -2.67
N ARG A 767 -51.60 0.13 -2.38
CA ARG A 767 -51.46 0.64 -1.01
C ARG A 767 -52.72 0.40 -0.18
N GLY A 768 -53.88 0.73 -0.72
CA GLY A 768 -55.15 0.52 -0.02
C GLY A 768 -55.50 -0.96 0.14
N ASN A 769 -55.21 -1.79 -0.87
CA ASN A 769 -55.40 -3.23 -0.79
C ASN A 769 -54.51 -3.84 0.31
N TRP A 770 -53.26 -3.39 0.41
CA TRP A 770 -52.35 -3.78 1.49
C TRP A 770 -52.91 -3.41 2.87
N ILE A 771 -53.41 -2.18 3.06
CA ILE A 771 -54.06 -1.80 4.33
C ILE A 771 -55.28 -2.68 4.63
N SER A 772 -56.15 -2.90 3.64
CA SER A 772 -57.37 -3.69 3.82
C SER A 772 -57.07 -5.16 4.16
N GLU A 773 -56.26 -5.86 3.37
CA GLU A 773 -56.06 -7.32 3.54
C GLU A 773 -54.91 -7.67 4.49
N VAL A 774 -53.80 -6.92 4.44
CA VAL A 774 -52.59 -7.26 5.20
C VAL A 774 -52.67 -6.70 6.62
N VAL A 775 -53.03 -5.42 6.75
CA VAL A 775 -53.09 -4.70 8.03
C VAL A 775 -54.39 -4.97 8.79
N LEU A 776 -55.54 -4.93 8.12
CA LEU A 776 -56.86 -5.08 8.76
C LEU A 776 -57.42 -6.51 8.67
N GLY A 777 -56.83 -7.37 7.85
CA GLY A 777 -57.27 -8.78 7.71
C GLY A 777 -58.61 -8.95 7.01
N GLU A 778 -59.08 -7.93 6.29
CA GLU A 778 -60.28 -8.02 5.48
C GLU A 778 -60.08 -8.98 4.30
N LYS A 779 -61.18 -9.57 3.83
CA LYS A 779 -61.19 -10.35 2.59
C LYS A 779 -61.87 -9.54 1.50
N LEU A 780 -61.11 -9.13 0.49
CA LEU A 780 -61.67 -8.46 -0.67
C LEU A 780 -62.18 -9.50 -1.69
N PRO A 781 -63.21 -9.18 -2.49
CA PRO A 781 -63.60 -10.04 -3.60
C PRO A 781 -62.46 -10.09 -4.62
N ARG A 782 -62.35 -11.21 -5.36
CA ARG A 782 -61.43 -11.26 -6.50
C ARG A 782 -61.82 -10.18 -7.52
N PRO A 783 -60.83 -9.50 -8.15
CA PRO A 783 -61.13 -8.55 -9.21
C PRO A 783 -61.85 -9.25 -10.38
N PRO A 784 -62.69 -8.53 -11.15
CA PRO A 784 -63.29 -9.04 -12.37
C PRO A 784 -62.25 -9.62 -13.35
N LYS A 785 -62.65 -10.57 -14.22
CA LYS A 785 -61.70 -11.22 -15.15
C LYS A 785 -61.17 -10.29 -16.26
N ASP A 786 -61.93 -9.26 -16.61
CA ASP A 786 -61.64 -8.36 -17.74
C ASP A 786 -61.24 -6.94 -17.28
N VAL A 787 -60.55 -6.81 -16.13
CA VAL A 787 -60.12 -5.49 -15.63
C VAL A 787 -59.11 -4.87 -16.61
N PRO A 788 -59.38 -3.67 -17.16
CA PRO A 788 -58.47 -3.01 -18.08
C PRO A 788 -57.16 -2.62 -17.36
N ILE A 789 -56.03 -2.87 -18.01
CA ILE A 789 -54.70 -2.50 -17.50
C ILE A 789 -54.59 -0.97 -17.50
N LEU A 790 -54.29 -0.40 -16.33
CA LEU A 790 -54.02 1.04 -16.22
C LEU A 790 -52.65 1.37 -16.87
N PRO A 791 -52.55 2.50 -17.61
CA PRO A 791 -51.32 2.88 -18.30
C PRO A 791 -50.14 3.00 -17.33
N GLU A 792 -48.91 2.79 -17.85
CA GLU A 792 -47.69 2.82 -17.02
C GLU A 792 -47.42 4.19 -16.38
N GLU A 793 -47.84 5.26 -17.06
CA GLU A 793 -47.80 6.65 -16.62
C GLU A 793 -49.22 7.23 -16.63
N ALA A 794 -49.48 8.20 -15.75
CA ALA A 794 -50.77 8.90 -15.76
C ALA A 794 -50.87 9.73 -17.06
N PRO A 795 -52.03 9.73 -17.76
CA PRO A 795 -52.20 10.58 -18.94
C PRO A 795 -51.98 12.06 -18.62
N GLU A 796 -51.50 12.83 -19.59
CA GLU A 796 -51.20 14.25 -19.43
C GLU A 796 -52.41 15.02 -18.85
N GLY A 797 -52.17 15.76 -17.75
CA GLY A 797 -53.19 16.55 -17.05
C GLY A 797 -54.01 15.77 -16.02
N LEU A 798 -53.72 14.49 -15.76
CA LEU A 798 -54.36 13.70 -14.70
C LEU A 798 -53.33 13.21 -13.68
N THR A 799 -53.64 13.41 -12.40
CA THR A 799 -52.91 12.75 -11.30
C THR A 799 -53.23 11.25 -11.25
N GLU A 800 -52.39 10.44 -10.59
CA GLU A 800 -52.70 9.02 -10.38
C GLU A 800 -54.03 8.82 -9.66
N ARG A 801 -54.36 9.70 -8.71
CA ARG A 801 -55.68 9.71 -8.05
C ARG A 801 -56.82 9.89 -9.04
N GLN A 802 -56.76 10.92 -9.89
CA GLN A 802 -57.83 11.19 -10.87
C GLN A 802 -57.96 10.06 -11.90
N LEU A 803 -56.85 9.40 -12.24
CA LEU A 803 -56.87 8.19 -13.05
C LEU A 803 -57.63 7.05 -12.34
N ILE A 804 -57.40 6.85 -11.04
CA ILE A 804 -58.14 5.85 -10.25
C ILE A 804 -59.62 6.24 -10.09
N GLU A 805 -59.95 7.50 -9.80
CA GLU A 805 -61.34 7.97 -9.70
C GLU A 805 -62.12 7.73 -11.01
N ARG A 806 -61.47 7.92 -12.16
CA ARG A 806 -62.04 7.56 -13.46
C ARG A 806 -62.23 6.05 -13.60
N HIS A 807 -61.28 5.25 -13.14
CA HIS A 807 -61.37 3.79 -13.16
C HIS A 807 -62.48 3.26 -12.24
N SER A 808 -62.58 3.79 -11.01
CA SER A 808 -63.56 3.35 -10.01
C SER A 808 -64.96 3.90 -10.25
N SER A 809 -65.15 4.78 -11.24
CA SER A 809 -66.48 5.19 -11.73
C SER A 809 -67.22 4.07 -12.49
N ASP A 810 -66.51 3.02 -12.95
CA ASP A 810 -67.15 1.84 -13.53
C ASP A 810 -67.88 1.03 -12.44
N PRO A 811 -69.18 0.74 -12.59
CA PRO A 811 -69.94 -0.03 -11.60
C PRO A 811 -69.33 -1.40 -11.23
N ASN A 812 -68.58 -2.03 -12.13
CA ASN A 812 -67.90 -3.30 -11.87
C ASN A 812 -66.66 -3.14 -10.98
N CYS A 813 -66.06 -1.94 -10.94
CA CYS A 813 -64.85 -1.64 -10.18
C CYS A 813 -65.19 -0.96 -8.84
N ALA A 814 -66.21 -0.09 -8.81
CA ALA A 814 -66.63 0.72 -7.66
C ALA A 814 -66.76 -0.10 -6.36
N ARG A 815 -67.37 -1.29 -6.43
CA ARG A 815 -67.68 -2.14 -5.25
C ARG A 815 -66.44 -2.54 -4.44
N CYS A 816 -65.31 -2.82 -5.09
CA CYS A 816 -64.07 -3.13 -4.38
C CYS A 816 -63.35 -1.84 -3.96
N HIS A 817 -63.35 -0.86 -4.85
CA HIS A 817 -62.67 0.43 -4.67
C HIS A 817 -63.23 1.25 -3.51
N GLU A 818 -64.53 1.17 -3.20
CA GLU A 818 -65.14 1.77 -1.99
C GLU A 818 -64.40 1.37 -0.70
N ARG A 819 -63.86 0.14 -0.64
CA ARG A 819 -63.13 -0.40 0.52
C ARG A 819 -61.64 -0.11 0.50
N ILE A 820 -61.09 0.35 -0.62
CA ILE A 820 -59.64 0.37 -0.89
C ILE A 820 -59.13 1.80 -1.12
N ASP A 821 -59.79 2.55 -1.98
CA ASP A 821 -59.25 3.80 -2.55
C ASP A 821 -58.95 4.83 -1.49
N HIS A 822 -59.81 4.95 -0.49
CA HIS A 822 -59.67 5.93 0.57
C HIS A 822 -58.36 5.75 1.36
N PHE A 823 -57.93 4.50 1.59
CA PHE A 823 -56.64 4.20 2.20
C PHE A 823 -55.46 4.54 1.30
N GLY A 824 -55.58 4.24 0.01
CA GLY A 824 -54.55 4.56 -0.99
C GLY A 824 -54.33 6.06 -1.16
N PHE A 825 -55.42 6.82 -1.32
CA PHE A 825 -55.40 8.27 -1.49
C PHE A 825 -54.80 8.99 -0.28
N ALA A 826 -55.00 8.47 0.93
CA ALA A 826 -54.35 8.97 2.14
C ALA A 826 -52.82 9.00 2.05
N LEU A 827 -52.25 8.06 1.29
CA LEU A 827 -50.81 7.87 1.16
C LEU A 827 -50.23 8.49 -0.11
N GLU A 828 -51.02 9.20 -0.93
CA GLU A 828 -50.53 9.79 -2.18
C GLU A 828 -49.54 10.95 -1.98
N GLY A 829 -49.41 11.46 -0.75
CA GLY A 829 -48.34 12.36 -0.33
C GLY A 829 -46.93 11.74 -0.36
N PHE A 830 -46.80 10.47 -0.77
CA PHE A 830 -45.51 9.81 -1.01
C PHE A 830 -45.38 9.26 -2.43
N ASP A 831 -44.22 9.41 -3.05
CA ASP A 831 -43.90 8.85 -4.35
C ASP A 831 -43.72 7.32 -4.33
N ALA A 832 -43.39 6.71 -5.48
CA ALA A 832 -43.32 5.26 -5.65
C ALA A 832 -42.15 4.57 -4.91
N ILE A 833 -41.23 5.34 -4.33
CA ILE A 833 -40.12 4.87 -3.47
C ILE A 833 -40.20 5.46 -2.05
N GLY A 834 -41.35 6.05 -1.70
CA GLY A 834 -41.66 6.53 -0.38
C GLY A 834 -41.15 7.93 -0.03
N ARG A 835 -40.63 8.73 -0.96
CA ARG A 835 -40.26 10.14 -0.70
C ARG A 835 -41.52 11.00 -0.56
N ALA A 836 -41.49 11.96 0.36
CA ALA A 836 -42.60 12.90 0.51
C ALA A 836 -42.73 13.79 -0.75
N ARG A 837 -43.97 14.06 -1.17
CA ARG A 837 -44.30 14.92 -2.33
C ARG A 837 -45.56 15.74 -2.09
N SER A 838 -45.59 16.95 -2.63
CA SER A 838 -46.78 17.81 -2.70
C SER A 838 -47.34 17.97 -4.12
N GLU A 839 -46.54 17.58 -5.12
CA GLU A 839 -46.86 17.60 -6.54
C GLU A 839 -46.55 16.23 -7.16
N ASP A 840 -47.27 15.86 -8.21
CA ASP A 840 -46.98 14.64 -8.99
C ASP A 840 -45.79 14.85 -9.97
N ALA A 841 -45.48 13.83 -10.77
CA ALA A 841 -44.39 13.90 -11.74
C ALA A 841 -44.62 14.95 -12.87
N ALA A 842 -45.86 15.41 -13.06
CA ALA A 842 -46.25 16.42 -14.03
C ALA A 842 -46.40 17.83 -13.39
N GLY A 843 -46.12 17.98 -12.10
CA GLY A 843 -46.24 19.25 -11.37
C GLY A 843 -47.68 19.58 -10.93
N LEU A 844 -48.61 18.63 -10.97
CA LEU A 844 -49.97 18.83 -10.48
C LEU A 844 -50.03 18.66 -8.96
N PRO A 845 -50.81 19.48 -8.24
CA PRO A 845 -50.92 19.37 -6.79
C PRO A 845 -51.55 18.05 -6.36
N ILE A 846 -50.98 17.41 -5.34
CA ILE A 846 -51.51 16.17 -4.75
C ILE A 846 -52.63 16.50 -3.75
N ASP A 847 -53.76 15.83 -3.92
CA ASP A 847 -54.86 15.82 -2.95
C ASP A 847 -54.91 14.50 -2.17
N THR A 848 -54.67 14.56 -0.86
CA THR A 848 -54.71 13.40 0.06
C THR A 848 -56.01 13.28 0.86
N LEU A 849 -57.01 14.14 0.61
CA LEU A 849 -58.30 14.09 1.29
C LEU A 849 -59.18 13.00 0.68
N ALA A 850 -59.56 11.99 1.46
CA ALA A 850 -60.46 10.93 1.01
C ALA A 850 -61.68 10.77 1.92
N LYS A 851 -62.79 10.30 1.33
CA LYS A 851 -64.06 10.08 2.04
C LYS A 851 -64.16 8.62 2.49
N LEU A 852 -64.59 8.41 3.72
CA LEU A 852 -64.79 7.08 4.28
C LEU A 852 -66.17 6.50 3.93
N PRO A 853 -66.29 5.16 3.81
CA PRO A 853 -67.59 4.50 3.71
C PRO A 853 -68.43 4.79 4.96
N GLY A 854 -69.63 5.35 4.78
CA GLY A 854 -70.55 5.68 5.89
C GLY A 854 -70.47 7.11 6.41
N GLY A 855 -69.61 7.95 5.84
CA GLY A 855 -69.44 9.36 6.21
C GLY A 855 -68.18 9.61 7.03
N GLY A 856 -67.64 10.83 6.96
CA GLY A 856 -66.34 11.20 7.52
C GLY A 856 -65.24 11.32 6.45
N GLU A 857 -64.14 11.96 6.84
CA GLU A 857 -63.03 12.27 5.95
C GLU A 857 -61.71 11.85 6.61
N LEU A 858 -60.76 11.43 5.78
CA LEU A 858 -59.39 11.17 6.16
C LEU A 858 -58.50 12.09 5.33
N ASN A 859 -57.53 12.74 5.97
CA ASN A 859 -56.60 13.63 5.28
C ASN A 859 -55.17 13.17 5.52
N GLY A 860 -54.53 12.66 4.46
CA GLY A 860 -53.14 12.24 4.51
C GLY A 860 -52.88 11.06 5.47
N ILE A 861 -51.59 10.80 5.71
CA ILE A 861 -51.16 9.73 6.59
C ILE A 861 -51.62 9.91 8.04
N ASP A 862 -51.68 11.13 8.57
CA ASP A 862 -52.08 11.37 9.96
C ASP A 862 -53.59 11.18 10.17
N GLY A 863 -54.42 11.55 9.19
CA GLY A 863 -55.84 11.21 9.19
C GLY A 863 -56.04 9.69 9.13
N LEU A 864 -55.25 8.99 8.31
CA LEU A 864 -55.27 7.52 8.24
C LEU A 864 -54.87 6.88 9.57
N ARG A 865 -53.79 7.33 10.22
CA ARG A 865 -53.37 6.84 11.54
C ARG A 865 -54.48 6.99 12.57
N SER A 866 -55.07 8.18 12.64
CA SER A 866 -56.16 8.48 13.58
C SER A 866 -57.35 7.55 13.33
N TYR A 867 -57.75 7.36 12.07
CA TYR A 867 -58.81 6.42 11.72
C TYR A 867 -58.50 4.97 12.12
N LEU A 868 -57.27 4.49 11.86
CA LEU A 868 -56.87 3.14 12.23
C LEU A 868 -56.81 2.93 13.75
N LEU A 869 -56.38 3.94 14.52
CA LEU A 869 -56.29 3.89 15.97
C LEU A 869 -57.65 4.06 16.68
N GLU A 870 -58.57 4.85 16.11
CA GLU A 870 -59.83 5.18 16.77
C GLU A 870 -60.96 4.26 16.32
N GLN A 871 -61.05 3.96 15.02
CA GLN A 871 -62.21 3.25 14.44
C GLN A 871 -61.90 1.81 14.05
N ARG A 872 -60.64 1.49 13.70
CA ARG A 872 -60.25 0.15 13.19
C ARG A 872 -59.22 -0.57 14.07
N ARG A 873 -59.00 -0.11 15.31
CA ARG A 873 -57.94 -0.61 16.20
C ARG A 873 -58.09 -2.09 16.54
N GLU A 874 -59.31 -2.54 16.80
CA GLU A 874 -59.55 -3.96 17.12
C GLU A 874 -59.22 -4.85 15.91
N ASP A 875 -59.59 -4.44 14.69
CA ASP A 875 -59.29 -5.20 13.48
C ASP A 875 -57.77 -5.32 13.27
N PHE A 876 -57.03 -4.23 13.46
CA PHE A 876 -55.57 -4.23 13.40
C PHE A 876 -54.95 -5.18 14.43
N LEU A 877 -55.34 -5.05 15.71
CA LEU A 877 -54.82 -5.91 16.79
C LEU A 877 -55.17 -7.38 16.55
N ARG A 878 -56.39 -7.66 16.07
CA ARG A 878 -56.85 -9.02 15.78
C ARG A 878 -56.05 -9.63 14.65
N GLN A 879 -55.76 -8.85 13.61
CA GLN A 879 -54.93 -9.29 12.50
C GLN A 879 -53.48 -9.53 12.95
N PHE A 880 -52.90 -8.65 13.77
CA PHE A 880 -51.58 -8.86 14.37
C PHE A 880 -51.52 -10.19 15.13
N CYS A 881 -52.45 -10.40 16.08
CA CYS A 881 -52.52 -11.63 16.87
C CYS A 881 -52.69 -12.88 16.00
N ARG A 882 -53.55 -12.81 14.97
CA ARG A 882 -53.78 -13.91 14.02
C ARG A 882 -52.50 -14.27 13.25
N LYS A 883 -51.76 -13.27 12.78
CA LYS A 883 -50.51 -13.49 12.02
C LYS A 883 -49.39 -13.99 12.92
N LEU A 884 -49.24 -13.42 14.11
CA LEU A 884 -48.24 -13.84 15.10
C LEU A 884 -48.49 -15.28 15.56
N LEU A 885 -49.75 -15.63 15.88
CA LEU A 885 -50.13 -16.99 16.28
C LEU A 885 -49.86 -17.99 15.15
N GLY A 886 -50.24 -17.68 13.91
CA GLY A 886 -49.98 -18.55 12.77
C GLY A 886 -48.49 -18.78 12.53
N TYR A 887 -47.68 -17.73 12.68
CA TYR A 887 -46.22 -17.82 12.58
C TYR A 887 -45.63 -18.68 13.71
N ALA A 888 -46.03 -18.44 14.97
CA ALA A 888 -45.57 -19.20 16.13
C ALA A 888 -45.87 -20.70 16.02
N LEU A 889 -47.04 -21.05 15.48
CA LEU A 889 -47.46 -22.44 15.29
C LEU A 889 -46.94 -23.07 13.99
N GLY A 890 -46.34 -22.28 13.08
CA GLY A 890 -45.92 -22.75 11.76
C GLY A 890 -47.06 -23.25 10.87
N ARG A 891 -48.30 -22.79 11.11
CA ARG A 891 -49.51 -23.17 10.36
C ARG A 891 -50.53 -22.05 10.29
N SER A 892 -51.47 -22.15 9.36
CA SER A 892 -52.65 -21.26 9.35
C SER A 892 -53.48 -21.41 10.62
N VAL A 893 -54.01 -20.29 11.12
CA VAL A 893 -54.96 -20.24 12.23
C VAL A 893 -56.26 -20.98 11.85
N GLN A 894 -56.73 -21.83 12.75
CA GLN A 894 -57.92 -22.67 12.64
C GLN A 894 -59.07 -22.12 13.48
N LEU A 895 -60.28 -22.68 13.30
CA LEU A 895 -61.46 -22.28 14.07
C LEU A 895 -61.27 -22.48 15.58
N SER A 896 -60.56 -23.54 15.98
CA SER A 896 -60.23 -23.85 17.38
C SER A 896 -59.32 -22.82 18.05
N ASP A 897 -58.66 -21.96 17.29
CA ASP A 897 -57.76 -20.93 17.82
C ASP A 897 -58.52 -19.64 18.18
N LYS A 898 -59.79 -19.51 17.78
CA LYS A 898 -60.60 -18.31 18.02
C LYS A 898 -60.69 -17.90 19.50
N PRO A 899 -60.92 -18.81 20.46
CA PRO A 899 -60.97 -18.43 21.88
C PRO A 899 -59.65 -17.81 22.38
N LEU A 900 -58.50 -18.31 21.92
CA LEU A 900 -57.20 -17.73 22.25
C LEU A 900 -57.05 -16.33 21.66
N LEU A 901 -57.45 -16.13 20.40
CA LEU A 901 -57.40 -14.80 19.77
C LEU A 901 -58.30 -13.78 20.48
N ASP A 902 -59.49 -14.20 20.91
CA ASP A 902 -60.41 -13.33 21.66
C ASP A 902 -59.80 -12.96 23.04
N ASP A 903 -59.18 -13.91 23.74
CA ASP A 903 -58.47 -13.63 25.00
C ASP A 903 -57.25 -12.72 24.79
N MET A 904 -56.44 -12.95 23.76
CA MET A 904 -55.30 -12.09 23.42
C MET A 904 -55.71 -10.62 23.26
N LEU A 905 -56.86 -10.34 22.65
CA LEU A 905 -57.36 -8.96 22.50
C LEU A 905 -57.76 -8.33 23.82
N VAL A 906 -58.43 -9.09 24.69
CA VAL A 906 -58.79 -8.65 26.04
C VAL A 906 -57.54 -8.33 26.86
N GLN A 907 -56.56 -9.24 26.84
CA GLN A 907 -55.32 -9.09 27.62
C GLN A 907 -54.43 -7.96 27.09
N LEU A 908 -54.33 -7.80 25.76
CA LEU A 908 -53.62 -6.66 25.19
C LEU A 908 -54.25 -5.34 25.65
N ASN A 909 -55.58 -5.25 25.65
CA ASN A 909 -56.27 -4.05 26.09
C ASN A 909 -56.04 -3.72 27.58
N SER A 910 -55.90 -4.73 28.45
CA SER A 910 -55.59 -4.52 29.88
C SER A 910 -54.11 -4.25 30.18
N HIS A 911 -53.21 -4.53 29.24
CA HIS A 911 -51.76 -4.38 29.41
C HIS A 911 -51.15 -3.42 28.38
N GLU A 912 -51.81 -2.30 28.08
CA GLU A 912 -51.31 -1.23 27.20
C GLU A 912 -50.86 -1.70 25.80
N TYR A 913 -51.41 -2.82 25.33
CA TYR A 913 -51.12 -3.47 24.05
C TYR A 913 -49.65 -3.88 23.88
N ARG A 914 -48.96 -4.20 24.97
CA ARG A 914 -47.56 -4.63 24.97
C ARG A 914 -47.37 -5.92 24.17
N VAL A 915 -46.31 -5.97 23.35
CA VAL A 915 -46.05 -7.13 22.49
C VAL A 915 -45.72 -8.39 23.30
N SER A 916 -45.07 -8.26 24.46
CA SER A 916 -44.78 -9.37 25.37
C SER A 916 -46.06 -10.09 25.80
N THR A 917 -47.15 -9.37 26.04
CA THR A 917 -48.45 -9.95 26.42
C THR A 917 -48.96 -10.92 25.35
N ALA A 918 -48.92 -10.55 24.08
CA ALA A 918 -49.33 -11.43 23.00
C ALA A 918 -48.43 -12.67 22.88
N ILE A 919 -47.11 -12.49 22.99
CA ILE A 919 -46.13 -13.58 22.89
C ILE A 919 -46.28 -14.56 24.06
N GLU A 920 -46.41 -14.05 25.30
CA GLU A 920 -46.56 -14.86 26.51
C GLU A 920 -47.85 -15.67 26.48
N LEU A 921 -48.97 -15.09 26.01
CA LEU A 921 -50.22 -15.83 25.85
C LEU A 921 -50.11 -16.95 24.82
N ILE A 922 -49.40 -16.72 23.71
CA ILE A 922 -49.15 -17.76 22.72
C ILE A 922 -48.35 -18.90 23.35
N VAL A 923 -47.20 -18.62 23.97
CA VAL A 923 -46.32 -19.70 24.48
C VAL A 923 -46.95 -20.47 25.65
N LEU A 924 -47.85 -19.83 26.42
CA LEU A 924 -48.57 -20.46 27.52
C LEU A 924 -49.82 -21.25 27.06
N SER A 925 -50.27 -21.02 25.82
CA SER A 925 -51.50 -21.62 25.29
C SER A 925 -51.38 -23.13 25.06
N PRO A 926 -52.50 -23.89 25.14
CA PRO A 926 -52.55 -25.28 24.72
C PRO A 926 -52.11 -25.46 23.25
N GLN A 927 -52.47 -24.52 22.37
CA GLN A 927 -52.12 -24.56 20.95
C GLN A 927 -50.60 -24.63 20.73
N PHE A 928 -49.81 -23.97 21.58
CA PHE A 928 -48.36 -23.95 21.50
C PHE A 928 -47.68 -25.04 22.35
N ARG A 929 -48.33 -25.53 23.41
CA ARG A 929 -47.74 -26.51 24.33
C ARG A 929 -48.15 -27.95 24.05
N GLU A 930 -49.16 -28.14 23.22
CA GLU A 930 -49.74 -29.44 22.93
C GLU A 930 -49.79 -29.71 21.42
N ILE A 931 -49.91 -30.99 21.08
CA ILE A 931 -50.18 -31.50 19.73
C ILE A 931 -51.42 -32.39 19.78
N ARG A 932 -52.25 -32.30 18.74
CA ARG A 932 -53.45 -33.12 18.62
C ARG A 932 -53.06 -34.55 18.23
N GLY A 933 -53.60 -35.54 18.94
CA GLY A 933 -53.49 -36.94 18.60
C GLY A 933 -54.01 -37.26 17.19
N GLN A 934 -53.54 -38.38 16.65
CA GLN A 934 -53.96 -38.89 15.34
C GLN A 934 -54.89 -40.09 15.53
N GLU A 935 -56.08 -40.03 14.92
CA GLU A 935 -57.05 -41.14 14.87
C GLU A 935 -56.68 -42.20 13.84
#